data_AF-A0A9P7DJY4-F1
#
_entry.id   AF-A0A9P7DJY4-F1
#
_cell.length_a   1.000
_cell.length_b   1.000
_cell.length_c   1.000
_cell.angle_alpha   90.00
_cell.angle_beta   90.00
_cell.angle_gamma   90.00
#
_symmetry.space_group_name_H-M   'P 1'
#
loop_
_entity.id
_entity.type
_entity.pdbx_description
1 polymer ?
#
loop_
_entity_poly.entity_id
_entity_poly.type
_entity_poly.pdbx_seq_one_letter_code
_entity_poly.pdbx_strand_id
1 'polypeptide(L)'
;MVLCVAFSPDGLKLASGGSQGTIRVWRTSNTELLLKIEAHNDWVESVVWSPDGQQLVSASADKTIKFWDSSNACQLGQPCNCHTRIVSLAISSDGSFIVTASHDKTVRLWNTKSHQQIGQALEHTTLVFCVAISSSGELLASGDDDGNVHLWSIENTLSAAFETDYSYLAHRSKVKLGQKLYAEALSDAEKVIELNPSSYLGYELKHAALLGARRYDDAFKALIIMLSKLDDALDPQIRQLRYKYANLSEIEDAIRRAIHVQLENAPLRLINTSTGRLCDRDAQINAFTESTEHKELLHSLMMHAPNQTESIKEAVAKYFSWVMLSHRWERKEPLLNDIQGNNVYNLDPVGTIVKLQKFCKVAHNAGHRWAWSDTCCIDQNNNVEVQQSVNSMFVWYHYSALTIVYLADVPPSSKSGALANSTWNTRGWTVQEFLAPKIVLFYQADWTLYLDYRSRNHKESVTIMQELENATGINAWALVDFHRGTRDAREKLRWASNRNTTREEDIAYSLFGIFDVNLPVIYGEKRQKALGRLLQEIIAHSGDITALDWVGRPSNFNSCLPAEISSYKALPCTVPSLSKHDMQKSVSTLRNNIVAVALASKLYTILENLSVPRFANARLQLPCIVFPLTEVRRRPGQDGDTCFIYDVKADGLQDLLVITEDKLGQFSPARHAQQTFLLVRPWNRHDLGLINFADEPQSGEDWPEPGSPGYNEPTTRELRLIVRLGQPFGGLLLAQQWGGEYKRVASDNKIIAQVADITSVDDMMNVRMLEIL
;
A
#
# COMPACT_ATOMS: atom_id res chain seq x y z
N MET A 1 30.65 41.22 -30.65
CA MET A 1 30.10 41.12 -29.29
C MET A 1 29.71 39.66 -29.04
N VAL A 2 29.85 39.17 -27.80
CA VAL A 2 29.24 37.90 -27.37
C VAL A 2 27.85 38.25 -26.84
N LEU A 3 26.83 37.50 -27.22
CA LEU A 3 25.43 37.83 -26.95
C LEU A 3 24.77 36.82 -26.01
N CYS A 4 25.13 35.54 -26.12
CA CYS A 4 24.65 34.46 -25.27
C CYS A 4 25.76 33.47 -24.91
N VAL A 5 25.61 32.78 -23.79
CA VAL A 5 26.49 31.70 -23.30
C VAL A 5 25.67 30.58 -22.65
N ALA A 6 26.09 29.32 -22.79
CA ALA A 6 25.43 28.17 -22.15
C ALA A 6 26.42 27.03 -21.85
N PHE A 7 26.46 26.55 -20.61
CA PHE A 7 27.19 25.33 -20.24
C PHE A 7 26.46 24.07 -20.71
N SER A 8 27.20 23.01 -21.01
CA SER A 8 26.62 21.67 -21.20
C SER A 8 26.17 21.05 -19.86
N PRO A 9 25.24 20.07 -19.86
CA PRO A 9 24.68 19.50 -18.62
C PRO A 9 25.71 18.80 -17.72
N ASP A 10 26.77 18.26 -18.31
CA ASP A 10 27.92 17.67 -17.60
C ASP A 10 28.91 18.70 -17.03
N GLY A 11 28.71 20.00 -17.34
CA GLY A 11 29.61 21.08 -16.97
C GLY A 11 30.97 21.06 -17.68
N LEU A 12 31.21 20.16 -18.65
CA LEU A 12 32.52 19.96 -19.30
C LEU A 12 32.74 20.85 -20.53
N LYS A 13 31.66 21.36 -21.14
CA LYS A 13 31.69 22.29 -22.28
C LYS A 13 30.97 23.60 -21.95
N LEU A 14 31.36 24.67 -22.62
CA LEU A 14 30.70 25.98 -22.63
C LEU A 14 30.51 26.41 -24.09
N ALA A 15 29.30 26.80 -24.48
CA ALA A 15 28.99 27.41 -25.78
C ALA A 15 28.80 28.92 -25.66
N SER A 16 29.03 29.66 -26.74
CA SER A 16 28.59 31.07 -26.88
C SER A 16 28.14 31.42 -28.30
N GLY A 17 27.10 32.22 -28.44
CA GLY A 17 26.73 32.91 -29.69
C GLY A 17 27.25 34.35 -29.72
N GLY A 18 27.50 34.88 -30.92
CA GLY A 18 28.03 36.23 -31.12
C GLY A 18 27.41 37.01 -32.28
N SER A 19 27.67 38.31 -32.28
CA SER A 19 27.15 39.30 -33.25
C SER A 19 27.79 39.23 -34.66
N GLN A 20 28.17 38.03 -35.10
CA GLN A 20 28.90 37.72 -36.34
C GLN A 20 28.50 36.33 -36.89
N GLY A 21 27.32 35.81 -36.55
CA GLY A 21 26.87 34.47 -36.99
C GLY A 21 27.60 33.27 -36.36
N THR A 22 28.75 33.49 -35.71
CA THR A 22 29.57 32.38 -35.18
C THR A 22 29.12 31.90 -33.81
N ILE A 23 29.06 30.58 -33.65
CA ILE A 23 29.06 29.91 -32.36
C ILE A 23 30.48 29.43 -32.05
N ARG A 24 30.85 29.42 -30.77
CA ARG A 24 32.08 28.81 -30.27
C ARG A 24 31.77 27.88 -29.11
N VAL A 25 32.50 26.77 -29.01
CA VAL A 25 32.42 25.82 -27.90
C VAL A 25 33.81 25.63 -27.30
N TRP A 26 33.93 25.72 -25.99
CA TRP A 26 35.16 25.50 -25.23
C TRP A 26 35.02 24.34 -24.23
N ARG A 27 36.14 23.74 -23.83
CA ARG A 27 36.22 22.87 -22.65
C ARG A 27 36.37 23.72 -21.40
N THR A 28 35.59 23.44 -20.36
CA THR A 28 35.54 24.27 -19.14
C THR A 28 36.79 24.12 -18.27
N SER A 29 37.34 22.91 -18.17
CA SER A 29 38.47 22.59 -17.28
C SER A 29 39.79 23.26 -17.66
N ASN A 30 39.96 23.72 -18.90
CA ASN A 30 41.17 24.39 -19.37
C ASN A 30 40.93 25.57 -20.34
N THR A 31 39.68 25.98 -20.56
CA THR A 31 39.26 27.06 -21.49
C THR A 31 39.69 26.87 -22.96
N GLU A 32 39.99 25.64 -23.37
CA GLU A 32 40.40 25.29 -24.74
C GLU A 32 39.22 25.38 -25.72
N LEU A 33 39.40 26.05 -26.86
CA LEU A 33 38.39 26.12 -27.92
C LEU A 33 38.29 24.77 -28.66
N LEU A 34 37.15 24.10 -28.52
CA LEU A 34 36.85 22.81 -29.16
C LEU A 34 36.27 22.98 -30.56
N LEU A 35 35.30 23.87 -30.73
CA LEU A 35 34.57 24.08 -31.98
C LEU A 35 34.40 25.57 -32.29
N LYS A 36 34.48 25.94 -33.56
CA LYS A 36 34.04 27.23 -34.10
C LYS A 36 33.09 26.93 -35.25
N ILE A 37 31.82 27.28 -35.09
CA ILE A 37 30.75 27.02 -36.06
C ILE A 37 30.36 28.34 -36.71
N GLU A 38 30.32 28.39 -38.04
CA GLU A 38 29.76 29.54 -38.77
C GLU A 38 28.27 29.26 -39.00
N ALA A 39 27.49 29.58 -37.96
CA ALA A 39 26.17 29.00 -37.75
C ALA A 39 25.05 29.75 -38.48
N HIS A 40 25.09 31.08 -38.43
CA HIS A 40 24.03 31.97 -38.89
C HIS A 40 24.56 33.11 -39.77
N ASN A 41 23.67 33.77 -40.51
CA ASN A 41 24.03 34.92 -41.35
C ASN A 41 23.93 36.27 -40.62
N ASP A 42 23.41 36.27 -39.39
CA ASP A 42 23.25 37.45 -38.54
C ASP A 42 23.54 37.10 -37.06
N TRP A 43 23.24 37.98 -36.12
CA TRP A 43 23.55 37.81 -34.69
C TRP A 43 22.95 36.53 -34.11
N VAL A 44 23.75 35.75 -33.37
CA VAL A 44 23.28 34.57 -32.63
C VAL A 44 22.85 35.01 -31.24
N GLU A 45 21.55 35.22 -31.07
CA GLU A 45 20.95 35.82 -29.87
C GLU A 45 20.85 34.81 -28.72
N SER A 46 20.69 33.51 -29.02
CA SER A 46 20.56 32.46 -28.01
C SER A 46 21.17 31.13 -28.47
N VAL A 47 21.77 30.39 -27.52
CA VAL A 47 22.25 29.00 -27.69
C VAL A 47 21.89 28.16 -26.46
N VAL A 48 21.47 26.91 -26.64
CA VAL A 48 21.13 25.96 -25.55
C VAL A 48 21.62 24.54 -25.89
N TRP A 49 21.94 23.75 -24.86
CA TRP A 49 22.37 22.35 -25.00
C TRP A 49 21.21 21.38 -24.78
N SER A 50 21.21 20.23 -25.46
CA SER A 50 20.33 19.11 -25.08
C SER A 50 20.73 18.52 -23.72
N PRO A 51 19.80 17.95 -22.93
CA PRO A 51 20.11 17.36 -21.62
C PRO A 51 21.09 16.18 -21.64
N ASP A 52 21.28 15.52 -22.79
CA ASP A 52 22.30 14.48 -23.01
C ASP A 52 23.68 15.03 -23.44
N GLY A 53 23.79 16.34 -23.63
CA GLY A 53 25.00 17.04 -24.11
C GLY A 53 25.39 16.77 -25.57
N GLN A 54 24.61 15.98 -26.33
CA GLN A 54 24.98 15.58 -27.69
C GLN A 54 24.65 16.63 -28.75
N GLN A 55 23.64 17.48 -28.51
CA GLN A 55 23.20 18.52 -29.44
C GLN A 55 23.33 19.93 -28.84
N LEU A 56 23.49 20.91 -29.73
CA LEU A 56 23.39 22.33 -29.44
C LEU A 56 22.32 22.94 -30.36
N VAL A 57 21.43 23.76 -29.82
CA VAL A 57 20.42 24.52 -30.57
C VAL A 57 20.79 25.99 -30.57
N SER A 58 20.62 26.68 -31.69
CA SER A 58 20.88 28.11 -31.83
C SER A 58 19.74 28.86 -32.52
N ALA A 59 19.54 30.11 -32.13
CA ALA A 59 18.58 31.03 -32.72
C ALA A 59 19.24 32.37 -33.08
N SER A 60 18.72 33.03 -34.10
CA SER A 60 19.33 34.23 -34.67
C SER A 60 18.32 35.27 -35.17
N ALA A 61 18.81 36.50 -35.29
CA ALA A 61 18.19 37.56 -36.09
C ALA A 61 18.02 37.18 -37.59
N ASP A 62 18.74 36.17 -38.10
CA ASP A 62 18.55 35.63 -39.46
C ASP A 62 17.24 34.84 -39.68
N LYS A 63 16.37 34.78 -38.66
CA LYS A 63 15.03 34.17 -38.62
C LYS A 63 15.01 32.65 -38.54
N THR A 64 16.18 32.01 -38.43
CA THR A 64 16.29 30.56 -38.39
C THR A 64 16.59 30.04 -36.98
N ILE A 65 16.05 28.86 -36.69
CA ILE A 65 16.52 27.98 -35.60
C ILE A 65 17.36 26.89 -36.26
N LYS A 66 18.49 26.54 -35.66
CA LYS A 66 19.38 25.48 -36.14
C LYS A 66 19.79 24.54 -35.02
N PHE A 67 19.87 23.26 -35.35
CA PHE A 67 20.35 22.20 -34.48
C PHE A 67 21.74 21.77 -34.95
N TRP A 68 22.63 21.41 -34.02
CA TRP A 68 24.03 21.09 -34.30
C TRP A 68 24.48 19.88 -33.49
N ASP A 69 25.26 19.01 -34.11
CA ASP A 69 25.96 17.91 -33.43
C ASP A 69 27.18 18.47 -32.66
N SER A 70 27.24 18.21 -31.35
CA SER A 70 28.26 18.77 -30.46
C SER A 70 29.61 18.02 -30.45
N SER A 71 29.75 16.99 -31.29
CA SER A 71 30.98 16.23 -31.52
C SER A 71 31.71 16.70 -32.79
N ASN A 72 30.99 17.11 -33.83
CA ASN A 72 31.54 17.38 -35.16
C ASN A 72 31.09 18.71 -35.80
N ALA A 73 30.21 19.48 -35.15
CA ALA A 73 29.67 20.76 -35.63
C ALA A 73 28.87 20.71 -36.95
N CYS A 74 28.41 19.52 -37.40
CA CYS A 74 27.47 19.41 -38.50
C CYS A 74 26.09 19.95 -38.08
N GLN A 75 25.41 20.64 -39.02
CA GLN A 75 24.01 21.05 -38.83
C GLN A 75 23.10 19.81 -38.93
N LEU A 76 22.22 19.63 -37.95
CA LEU A 76 21.23 18.57 -37.92
C LEU A 76 19.93 19.06 -38.60
N GLY A 77 19.53 18.39 -39.67
CA GLY A 77 18.32 18.71 -40.43
C GLY A 77 18.37 20.05 -41.18
N GLN A 78 17.20 20.50 -41.66
CA GLN A 78 17.03 21.82 -42.27
C GLN A 78 16.76 22.90 -41.21
N PRO A 79 17.13 24.18 -41.45
CA PRO A 79 16.82 25.28 -40.52
C PRO A 79 15.31 25.55 -40.44
N CYS A 80 14.80 25.80 -39.24
CA CYS A 80 13.38 26.10 -39.04
C CYS A 80 13.09 27.58 -39.36
N ASN A 81 12.62 27.87 -40.57
CA ASN A 81 12.18 29.20 -40.99
C ASN A 81 10.77 29.49 -40.46
N CYS A 82 10.65 30.35 -39.44
CA CYS A 82 9.39 30.45 -38.68
C CYS A 82 9.00 31.84 -38.12
N HIS A 83 9.98 32.71 -37.87
CA HIS A 83 9.81 33.94 -37.08
C HIS A 83 10.37 35.19 -37.80
N THR A 84 10.26 36.39 -37.21
CA THR A 84 10.78 37.66 -37.79
C THR A 84 12.13 38.11 -37.21
N ARG A 85 12.39 37.82 -35.93
CA ARG A 85 13.70 37.84 -35.24
C ARG A 85 13.51 37.04 -33.95
N ILE A 86 14.35 36.03 -33.71
CA ILE A 86 14.26 35.18 -32.52
C ILE A 86 15.27 35.69 -31.49
N VAL A 87 14.84 35.94 -30.27
CA VAL A 87 15.67 36.60 -29.23
C VAL A 87 16.11 35.63 -28.13
N SER A 88 15.32 34.61 -27.82
CA SER A 88 15.57 33.68 -26.70
C SER A 88 15.13 32.26 -27.04
N LEU A 89 15.85 31.29 -26.47
CA LEU A 89 15.55 29.85 -26.50
C LEU A 89 15.47 29.28 -25.08
N ALA A 90 14.63 28.27 -24.89
CA ALA A 90 14.67 27.35 -23.76
C ALA A 90 14.47 25.90 -24.25
N ILE A 91 14.88 24.90 -23.45
CA ILE A 91 14.77 23.47 -23.76
C ILE A 91 14.19 22.72 -22.55
N SER A 92 13.38 21.69 -22.79
CA SER A 92 12.78 20.87 -21.74
C SER A 92 13.81 19.97 -21.04
N SER A 93 13.58 19.63 -19.78
CA SER A 93 14.49 18.84 -18.96
C SER A 93 14.63 17.37 -19.40
N ASP A 94 13.64 16.84 -20.12
CA ASP A 94 13.68 15.54 -20.82
C ASP A 94 14.26 15.63 -22.24
N GLY A 95 14.50 16.85 -22.74
CA GLY A 95 15.03 17.13 -24.08
C GLY A 95 14.06 16.86 -25.24
N SER A 96 12.76 16.70 -25.00
CA SER A 96 11.77 16.40 -26.07
C SER A 96 11.26 17.62 -26.84
N PHE A 97 11.35 18.84 -26.28
CA PHE A 97 10.97 20.07 -26.96
C PHE A 97 11.82 21.30 -26.58
N ILE A 98 11.78 22.32 -27.44
CA ILE A 98 12.31 23.67 -27.19
C ILE A 98 11.20 24.72 -27.30
N VAL A 99 11.44 25.90 -26.74
CA VAL A 99 10.55 27.07 -26.83
C VAL A 99 11.33 28.28 -27.39
N THR A 100 10.68 29.07 -28.24
CA THR A 100 11.24 30.25 -28.91
C THR A 100 10.47 31.53 -28.59
N ALA A 101 11.18 32.64 -28.34
CA ALA A 101 10.61 33.99 -28.21
C ALA A 101 10.98 34.87 -29.42
N SER A 102 10.04 35.69 -29.91
CA SER A 102 10.22 36.41 -31.18
C SER A 102 9.52 37.77 -31.28
N HIS A 103 10.10 38.65 -32.11
CA HIS A 103 9.55 39.94 -32.51
C HIS A 103 8.29 39.85 -33.40
N ASP A 104 7.83 38.66 -33.79
CA ASP A 104 6.52 38.45 -34.42
C ASP A 104 5.36 38.40 -33.42
N LYS A 105 5.64 38.73 -32.14
CA LYS A 105 4.71 38.70 -31.02
C LYS A 105 4.23 37.30 -30.63
N THR A 106 5.00 36.26 -30.99
CA THR A 106 4.64 34.87 -30.65
C THR A 106 5.70 34.15 -29.84
N VAL A 107 5.23 33.30 -28.93
CA VAL A 107 6.00 32.22 -28.31
C VAL A 107 5.56 30.90 -28.93
N ARG A 108 6.51 30.02 -29.29
CA ARG A 108 6.20 28.75 -29.98
C ARG A 108 7.06 27.60 -29.50
N LEU A 109 6.49 26.39 -29.55
CA LEU A 109 7.18 25.15 -29.19
C LEU A 109 7.63 24.39 -30.43
N TRP A 110 8.74 23.65 -30.32
CA TRP A 110 9.28 22.81 -31.39
C TRP A 110 9.76 21.48 -30.82
N ASN A 111 9.44 20.38 -31.51
CA ASN A 111 9.91 19.05 -31.13
C ASN A 111 11.38 18.86 -31.54
N THR A 112 12.24 18.41 -30.62
CA THR A 112 13.68 18.26 -30.86
C THR A 112 14.07 17.12 -31.79
N LYS A 113 13.15 16.18 -32.10
CA LYS A 113 13.41 15.01 -32.96
C LYS A 113 12.85 15.16 -34.37
N SER A 114 11.71 15.85 -34.54
CA SER A 114 11.13 16.14 -35.86
C SER A 114 11.44 17.54 -36.40
N HIS A 115 11.92 18.44 -35.55
CA HIS A 115 12.16 19.87 -35.82
C HIS A 115 10.90 20.64 -36.27
N GLN A 116 9.71 20.09 -35.99
CA GLN A 116 8.42 20.69 -36.31
C GLN A 116 7.80 21.42 -35.11
N GLN A 117 6.94 22.40 -35.39
CA GLN A 117 6.23 23.16 -34.35
C GLN A 117 5.23 22.26 -33.61
N ILE A 118 5.12 22.41 -32.29
CA ILE A 118 4.10 21.77 -31.44
C ILE A 118 3.02 22.81 -31.13
N GLY A 119 1.76 22.46 -31.39
CA GLY A 119 0.61 23.31 -31.06
C GLY A 119 0.50 24.61 -31.84
N GLN A 120 -0.46 25.44 -31.44
CA GLN A 120 -0.60 26.81 -31.93
C GLN A 120 0.46 27.73 -31.29
N ALA A 121 0.71 28.86 -31.95
CA ALA A 121 1.53 29.92 -31.39
C ALA A 121 0.78 30.61 -30.24
N LEU A 122 1.50 30.95 -29.16
CA LEU A 122 0.99 31.76 -28.06
C LEU A 122 1.16 33.23 -28.44
N GLU A 123 0.06 33.96 -28.57
CA GLU A 123 0.03 35.33 -29.09
C GLU A 123 0.13 36.39 -27.96
N HIS A 124 1.04 37.36 -28.13
CA HIS A 124 1.17 38.54 -27.28
C HIS A 124 0.69 39.80 -28.00
N THR A 125 0.37 40.86 -27.24
CA THR A 125 0.02 42.18 -27.80
C THR A 125 1.22 42.91 -28.40
N THR A 126 2.43 42.62 -27.95
CA THR A 126 3.69 43.30 -28.30
C THR A 126 4.86 42.32 -28.46
N LEU A 127 6.10 42.81 -28.63
CA LEU A 127 7.28 41.99 -28.95
C LEU A 127 7.68 41.14 -27.74
N VAL A 128 8.12 39.89 -27.96
CA VAL A 128 8.58 39.00 -26.87
C VAL A 128 10.11 38.89 -26.89
N PHE A 129 10.74 39.11 -25.74
CA PHE A 129 12.20 39.18 -25.62
C PHE A 129 12.86 37.97 -24.94
N CYS A 130 12.19 37.30 -24.00
CA CYS A 130 12.78 36.22 -23.22
C CYS A 130 11.80 35.06 -22.97
N VAL A 131 12.33 33.83 -22.81
CA VAL A 131 11.59 32.63 -22.37
C VAL A 131 12.44 31.73 -21.46
N ALA A 132 11.81 30.96 -20.54
CA ALA A 132 12.47 29.98 -19.65
C ALA A 132 11.56 28.78 -19.33
N ILE A 133 12.09 27.63 -18.87
CA ILE A 133 11.30 26.43 -18.52
C ILE A 133 11.66 25.94 -17.10
N SER A 134 10.69 25.39 -16.36
CA SER A 134 10.87 24.87 -15.00
C SER A 134 11.49 23.49 -14.96
N SER A 135 12.14 23.16 -13.84
CA SER A 135 12.84 21.89 -13.64
C SER A 135 11.92 20.66 -13.61
N SER A 136 10.63 20.81 -13.28
CA SER A 136 9.68 19.70 -13.33
C SER A 136 9.24 19.34 -14.75
N GLY A 137 9.54 20.20 -15.74
CA GLY A 137 8.99 20.09 -17.09
C GLY A 137 7.53 20.57 -17.20
N GLU A 138 6.96 21.07 -16.10
CA GLU A 138 5.54 21.45 -16.01
C GLU A 138 5.30 22.94 -16.23
N LEU A 139 6.31 23.83 -16.30
CA LEU A 139 6.09 25.28 -16.53
C LEU A 139 7.05 25.92 -17.56
N LEU A 140 6.59 26.88 -18.37
CA LEU A 140 7.41 27.82 -19.19
C LEU A 140 7.45 29.22 -18.49
N ALA A 141 7.99 30.26 -19.11
CA ALA A 141 7.88 31.69 -18.78
C ALA A 141 8.17 32.52 -20.05
N SER A 142 7.60 33.72 -20.20
CA SER A 142 7.67 34.59 -21.38
C SER A 142 7.47 36.08 -21.01
N GLY A 143 8.31 36.98 -21.54
CA GLY A 143 8.26 38.41 -21.21
C GLY A 143 8.23 39.35 -22.42
N ASP A 144 7.40 40.39 -22.37
CA ASP A 144 7.11 41.32 -23.49
C ASP A 144 7.53 42.80 -23.29
N ASP A 145 7.48 43.55 -24.40
CA ASP A 145 7.88 44.96 -24.54
C ASP A 145 7.02 45.95 -23.73
N ASP A 146 5.76 45.58 -23.43
CA ASP A 146 4.90 46.32 -22.48
C ASP A 146 5.33 46.11 -21.01
N GLY A 147 6.32 45.25 -20.76
CA GLY A 147 6.86 44.93 -19.44
C GLY A 147 6.11 43.82 -18.70
N ASN A 148 5.24 43.06 -19.37
CA ASN A 148 4.50 41.97 -18.74
C ASN A 148 5.29 40.67 -18.76
N VAL A 149 5.02 39.85 -17.75
CA VAL A 149 5.23 38.39 -17.80
C VAL A 149 3.82 37.79 -17.68
N HIS A 150 3.35 37.12 -18.73
CA HIS A 150 2.05 36.41 -18.74
C HIS A 150 2.17 35.18 -17.85
N LEU A 151 1.14 34.35 -17.59
CA LEU A 151 1.42 32.98 -17.12
C LEU A 151 0.37 31.94 -17.65
N TRP A 152 0.77 31.13 -18.66
CA TRP A 152 0.00 30.11 -19.42
C TRP A 152 -0.30 28.76 -18.66
N SER A 153 -0.55 27.57 -19.28
CA SER A 153 -0.70 26.25 -18.55
C SER A 153 -0.16 24.82 -19.04
N ILE A 154 1.13 24.53 -19.43
CA ILE A 154 1.83 23.25 -19.93
C ILE A 154 1.19 21.85 -19.85
N GLU A 155 0.23 21.52 -18.99
CA GLU A 155 -0.49 20.25 -19.13
C GLU A 155 -1.81 20.50 -19.88
N ASN A 156 -2.59 21.48 -19.42
CA ASN A 156 -3.60 22.20 -20.22
C ASN A 156 -2.99 22.86 -21.46
N THR A 157 -1.67 22.90 -21.54
CA THR A 157 -0.96 23.61 -22.56
C THR A 157 0.35 22.86 -22.90
N LEU A 158 0.41 21.53 -22.91
CA LEU A 158 1.18 20.80 -23.96
C LEU A 158 0.20 20.37 -25.05
N SER A 159 -1.06 20.69 -24.84
CA SER A 159 -1.87 21.58 -25.68
C SER A 159 -1.37 23.08 -25.79
N ALA A 160 -0.04 23.40 -25.91
CA ALA A 160 0.71 24.71 -26.09
C ALA A 160 1.91 25.12 -25.10
N ALA A 161 1.85 26.01 -24.05
CA ALA A 161 2.77 25.97 -22.84
C ALA A 161 2.30 26.68 -21.50
N PHE A 162 3.04 26.69 -20.34
CA PHE A 162 2.70 27.23 -18.96
C PHE A 162 3.46 28.49 -18.59
N GLU A 163 3.10 29.18 -17.49
CA GLU A 163 4.12 29.83 -16.64
C GLU A 163 3.89 29.81 -15.10
N THR A 164 4.67 30.57 -14.32
CA THR A 164 5.05 30.38 -12.89
C THR A 164 4.02 30.58 -11.76
N ASP A 165 4.44 30.41 -10.50
CA ASP A 165 3.57 30.25 -9.31
C ASP A 165 2.67 31.43 -8.91
N TYR A 166 3.12 32.70 -8.88
CA TYR A 166 2.29 33.74 -8.23
C TYR A 166 1.13 34.21 -9.10
N SER A 167 1.31 34.39 -10.42
CA SER A 167 0.17 34.63 -11.31
C SER A 167 -0.56 33.33 -11.66
N TYR A 168 0.03 32.13 -11.47
CA TYR A 168 -0.72 30.87 -11.42
C TYR A 168 -1.66 30.85 -10.22
N LEU A 169 -1.22 31.20 -9.01
CA LEU A 169 -2.09 31.32 -7.83
C LEU A 169 -3.13 32.42 -8.01
N ALA A 170 -2.77 33.56 -8.62
CA ALA A 170 -3.73 34.62 -8.94
C ALA A 170 -4.73 34.21 -10.04
N HIS A 171 -4.30 33.47 -11.07
CA HIS A 171 -5.15 32.95 -12.13
C HIS A 171 -6.05 31.83 -11.60
N ARG A 172 -5.51 30.91 -10.80
CA ARG A 172 -6.24 29.86 -10.09
C ARG A 172 -7.26 30.45 -9.12
N SER A 173 -6.90 31.52 -8.39
CA SER A 173 -7.84 32.31 -7.59
C SER A 173 -8.94 32.93 -8.48
N LYS A 174 -8.62 33.54 -9.63
CA LYS A 174 -9.63 34.05 -10.60
C LYS A 174 -10.54 32.94 -11.15
N VAL A 175 -10.00 31.77 -11.50
CA VAL A 175 -10.76 30.60 -11.98
C VAL A 175 -11.67 30.08 -10.86
N LYS A 176 -11.15 29.95 -9.64
CA LYS A 176 -11.92 29.57 -8.44
C LYS A 176 -13.01 30.57 -8.11
N LEU A 177 -12.77 31.89 -8.25
CA LEU A 177 -13.80 32.93 -8.13
C LEU A 177 -14.89 32.76 -9.20
N GLY A 178 -14.52 32.46 -10.44
CA GLY A 178 -15.47 32.13 -11.52
C GLY A 178 -16.28 30.86 -11.24
N GLN A 179 -15.67 29.87 -10.60
CA GLN A 179 -16.28 28.62 -10.13
C GLN A 179 -16.98 28.74 -8.76
N LYS A 180 -16.92 29.91 -8.11
CA LYS A 180 -17.49 30.24 -6.78
C LYS A 180 -16.82 29.54 -5.58
N LEU A 181 -15.63 28.99 -5.73
CA LEU A 181 -14.84 28.32 -4.68
C LEU A 181 -14.09 29.36 -3.80
N TYR A 182 -14.85 30.15 -3.02
CA TYR A 182 -14.34 31.41 -2.47
C TYR A 182 -13.25 31.30 -1.41
N ALA A 183 -13.27 30.31 -0.51
CA ALA A 183 -12.21 30.19 0.51
C ALA A 183 -10.92 29.59 -0.04
N GLU A 184 -10.99 28.73 -1.06
CA GLU A 184 -9.80 28.34 -1.81
C GLU A 184 -9.20 29.52 -2.59
N ALA A 185 -10.05 30.34 -3.23
CA ALA A 185 -9.61 31.58 -3.88
C ALA A 185 -9.02 32.58 -2.88
N LEU A 186 -9.52 32.62 -1.64
CA LEU A 186 -8.99 33.41 -0.54
C LEU A 186 -7.61 32.90 -0.10
N SER A 187 -7.43 31.60 0.13
CA SER A 187 -6.13 31.03 0.51
C SER A 187 -5.08 31.21 -0.59
N ASP A 188 -5.48 31.08 -1.86
CA ASP A 188 -4.59 31.36 -2.99
C ASP A 188 -4.25 32.87 -3.08
N ALA A 189 -5.21 33.77 -2.81
CA ALA A 189 -4.96 35.21 -2.77
C ALA A 189 -4.12 35.65 -1.56
N GLU A 190 -4.27 34.99 -0.40
CA GLU A 190 -3.43 35.19 0.77
C GLU A 190 -1.99 34.78 0.48
N LYS A 191 -1.77 33.66 -0.20
CA LYS A 191 -0.44 33.26 -0.69
C LYS A 191 0.13 34.26 -1.71
N VAL A 192 -0.69 34.85 -2.59
CA VAL A 192 -0.23 35.94 -3.49
C VAL A 192 0.19 37.19 -2.71
N ILE A 193 -0.43 37.48 -1.56
CA ILE A 193 -0.02 38.58 -0.64
C ILE A 193 1.24 38.19 0.15
N GLU A 194 1.37 36.94 0.62
CA GLU A 194 2.57 36.48 1.33
C GLU A 194 3.80 36.47 0.42
N LEU A 195 3.64 36.02 -0.84
CA LEU A 195 4.69 36.02 -1.87
C LEU A 195 5.05 37.42 -2.37
N ASN A 196 4.09 38.36 -2.36
CA ASN A 196 4.33 39.76 -2.67
C ASN A 196 3.39 40.68 -1.85
N PRO A 197 3.86 41.17 -0.67
CA PRO A 197 3.08 42.05 0.20
C PRO A 197 2.76 43.45 -0.39
N SER A 198 3.27 43.74 -1.58
CA SER A 198 2.96 44.94 -2.39
C SER A 198 2.01 44.63 -3.57
N SER A 199 1.54 43.39 -3.71
CA SER A 199 0.67 42.96 -4.81
C SER A 199 -0.75 43.51 -4.65
N TYR A 200 -1.07 44.59 -5.37
CA TYR A 200 -2.44 45.10 -5.50
C TYR A 200 -3.40 43.97 -5.92
N LEU A 201 -3.00 43.14 -6.88
CA LEU A 201 -3.79 41.99 -7.35
C LEU A 201 -4.05 40.96 -6.24
N GLY A 202 -3.09 40.74 -5.34
CA GLY A 202 -3.28 39.88 -4.17
C GLY A 202 -4.36 40.42 -3.24
N TYR A 203 -4.30 41.71 -2.90
CA TYR A 203 -5.31 42.36 -2.07
C TYR A 203 -6.67 42.49 -2.77
N GLU A 204 -6.70 42.73 -4.08
CA GLU A 204 -7.91 42.75 -4.90
C GLU A 204 -8.58 41.38 -4.92
N LEU A 205 -7.82 40.30 -5.15
CA LEU A 205 -8.34 38.93 -5.13
C LEU A 205 -8.76 38.51 -3.72
N LYS A 206 -8.02 38.88 -2.68
CA LYS A 206 -8.42 38.67 -1.28
C LYS A 206 -9.71 39.42 -0.95
N HIS A 207 -9.87 40.65 -1.42
CA HIS A 207 -11.09 41.42 -1.25
C HIS A 207 -12.26 40.81 -2.05
N ALA A 208 -12.05 40.40 -3.30
CA ALA A 208 -13.05 39.74 -4.13
C ALA A 208 -13.46 38.36 -3.56
N ALA A 209 -12.52 37.60 -3.01
CA ALA A 209 -12.75 36.34 -2.32
C ALA A 209 -13.47 36.53 -0.98
N LEU A 210 -13.08 37.52 -0.16
CA LEU A 210 -13.79 37.85 1.08
C LEU A 210 -15.19 38.40 0.82
N LEU A 211 -15.39 39.21 -0.22
CA LEU A 211 -16.68 39.80 -0.58
C LEU A 211 -17.57 38.78 -1.31
N GLY A 212 -16.99 37.87 -2.09
CA GLY A 212 -17.65 36.70 -2.67
C GLY A 212 -18.06 35.68 -1.61
N ALA A 213 -17.15 35.32 -0.70
CA ALA A 213 -17.42 34.48 0.47
C ALA A 213 -18.47 35.11 1.38
N ARG A 214 -18.41 36.42 1.65
CA ARG A 214 -19.49 37.13 2.37
C ARG A 214 -20.80 37.06 1.61
N ARG A 215 -20.84 37.38 0.31
CA ARG A 215 -22.07 37.25 -0.51
C ARG A 215 -22.60 35.83 -0.55
N TYR A 216 -21.76 34.81 -0.44
CA TYR A 216 -22.15 33.42 -0.34
C TYR A 216 -22.67 33.04 1.06
N ASP A 217 -21.93 33.37 2.12
CA ASP A 217 -22.35 33.18 3.52
C ASP A 217 -23.62 33.98 3.83
N ASP A 218 -23.79 35.17 3.26
CA ASP A 218 -24.96 36.02 3.44
C ASP A 218 -26.13 35.57 2.56
N ALA A 219 -25.87 34.99 1.38
CA ALA A 219 -26.90 34.29 0.60
C ALA A 219 -27.34 32.97 1.27
N PHE A 220 -26.42 32.26 1.91
CA PHE A 220 -26.68 31.04 2.67
C PHE A 220 -27.46 31.34 3.96
N LYS A 221 -27.07 32.38 4.72
CA LYS A 221 -27.87 32.93 5.82
C LYS A 221 -29.25 33.39 5.33
N ALA A 222 -29.32 34.09 4.19
CA ALA A 222 -30.59 34.52 3.61
C ALA A 222 -31.47 33.33 3.17
N LEU A 223 -30.87 32.24 2.69
CA LEU A 223 -31.57 30.99 2.37
C LEU A 223 -32.10 30.31 3.65
N ILE A 224 -31.30 30.23 4.72
CA ILE A 224 -31.76 29.73 6.03
C ILE A 224 -32.90 30.59 6.59
N ILE A 225 -32.76 31.92 6.55
CA ILE A 225 -33.79 32.88 6.98
C ILE A 225 -35.04 32.82 6.08
N MET A 226 -34.89 32.49 4.80
CA MET A 226 -36.01 32.26 3.88
C MET A 226 -36.74 30.97 4.26
N LEU A 227 -36.01 29.87 4.47
CA LEU A 227 -36.58 28.57 4.82
C LEU A 227 -37.29 28.61 6.19
N SER A 228 -36.70 29.24 7.20
CA SER A 228 -37.38 29.39 8.50
C SER A 228 -38.67 30.20 8.37
N LYS A 229 -38.69 31.27 7.57
CA LYS A 229 -39.90 32.05 7.27
C LYS A 229 -40.94 31.29 6.43
N LEU A 230 -40.53 30.28 5.66
CA LEU A 230 -41.43 29.37 4.95
C LEU A 230 -42.01 28.29 5.88
N ASP A 231 -41.23 27.82 6.87
CA ASP A 231 -41.71 26.94 7.94
C ASP A 231 -42.73 27.66 8.86
N ASP A 232 -42.42 28.89 9.28
CA ASP A 232 -43.27 29.75 10.12
C ASP A 232 -44.55 30.28 9.41
N ALA A 233 -44.66 30.12 8.09
CA ALA A 233 -45.73 30.74 7.30
C ALA A 233 -47.13 30.21 7.68
N LEU A 234 -48.04 31.13 8.03
CA LEU A 234 -49.46 30.81 8.32
C LEU A 234 -50.26 30.42 7.07
N ASP A 235 -49.81 30.78 5.88
CA ASP A 235 -50.50 30.50 4.61
C ASP A 235 -50.14 29.09 4.08
N PRO A 236 -51.13 28.20 3.85
CA PRO A 236 -50.90 26.86 3.32
C PRO A 236 -50.22 26.82 1.93
N GLN A 237 -50.45 27.80 1.06
CA GLN A 237 -49.84 27.87 -0.27
C GLN A 237 -48.37 28.32 -0.18
N ILE A 238 -48.04 29.20 0.77
CA ILE A 238 -46.63 29.56 1.04
C ILE A 238 -45.89 28.34 1.62
N ARG A 239 -46.51 27.59 2.54
CA ARG A 239 -45.96 26.30 3.02
C ARG A 239 -45.80 25.26 1.90
N GLN A 240 -46.60 25.28 0.83
CA GLN A 240 -46.35 24.40 -0.32
C GLN A 240 -45.02 24.67 -1.05
N LEU A 241 -44.46 25.88 -0.94
CA LEU A 241 -43.11 26.17 -1.45
C LEU A 241 -42.02 25.52 -0.61
N ARG A 242 -42.25 25.27 0.69
CA ARG A 242 -41.28 24.66 1.59
C ARG A 242 -40.94 23.22 1.21
N TYR A 243 -41.94 22.44 0.76
CA TYR A 243 -41.74 21.05 0.31
C TYR A 243 -40.89 20.92 -0.98
N LYS A 244 -40.47 22.02 -1.60
CA LYS A 244 -39.49 22.00 -2.72
C LYS A 244 -38.04 21.97 -2.25
N TYR A 245 -37.79 22.19 -0.96
CA TYR A 245 -36.46 22.23 -0.35
C TYR A 245 -36.38 21.19 0.77
N ALA A 246 -35.25 20.51 0.88
CA ALA A 246 -35.02 19.51 1.92
C ALA A 246 -34.99 20.13 3.33
N ASN A 247 -35.14 19.28 4.36
CA ASN A 247 -35.04 19.73 5.75
C ASN A 247 -33.56 19.82 6.18
N LEU A 248 -33.14 20.99 6.65
CA LEU A 248 -31.76 21.24 7.09
C LEU A 248 -31.34 20.30 8.22
N SER A 249 -32.22 20.05 9.20
CA SER A 249 -31.91 19.15 10.32
C SER A 249 -31.68 17.71 9.87
N GLU A 250 -32.44 17.24 8.87
CA GLU A 250 -32.29 15.88 8.33
C GLU A 250 -30.99 15.73 7.53
N ILE A 251 -30.57 16.79 6.83
CA ILE A 251 -29.29 16.87 6.13
C ILE A 251 -28.13 16.91 7.14
N GLU A 252 -28.17 17.76 8.16
CA GLU A 252 -27.13 17.86 9.19
C GLU A 252 -26.97 16.54 9.95
N ASP A 253 -28.07 15.87 10.32
CA ASP A 253 -28.01 14.55 10.93
C ASP A 253 -27.52 13.45 9.95
N ALA A 254 -27.80 13.56 8.65
CA ALA A 254 -27.26 12.65 7.64
C ALA A 254 -25.74 12.82 7.46
N ILE A 255 -25.26 14.07 7.42
CA ILE A 255 -23.83 14.42 7.42
C ILE A 255 -23.17 13.89 8.71
N ARG A 256 -23.76 14.15 9.88
CA ARG A 256 -23.24 13.66 11.17
C ARG A 256 -23.15 12.13 11.23
N ARG A 257 -24.14 11.40 10.71
CA ARG A 257 -24.09 9.94 10.57
C ARG A 257 -22.98 9.47 9.65
N ALA A 258 -22.81 10.10 8.48
CA ALA A 258 -21.73 9.76 7.54
C ALA A 258 -20.34 10.01 8.14
N ILE A 259 -20.15 11.13 8.85
CA ILE A 259 -18.91 11.44 9.59
C ILE A 259 -18.63 10.38 10.65
N HIS A 260 -19.63 9.95 11.41
CA HIS A 260 -19.45 8.92 12.44
C HIS A 260 -18.96 7.58 11.84
N VAL A 261 -19.57 7.12 10.74
CA VAL A 261 -19.15 5.90 10.03
C VAL A 261 -17.74 6.05 9.43
N GLN A 262 -17.41 7.21 8.86
CA GLN A 262 -16.07 7.48 8.31
C GLN A 262 -15.00 7.51 9.40
N LEU A 263 -15.33 8.02 10.60
CA LEU A 263 -14.40 8.11 11.73
C LEU A 263 -14.34 6.84 12.59
N GLU A 264 -15.29 5.91 12.48
CA GLU A 264 -15.28 4.64 13.22
C GLU A 264 -13.94 3.90 13.00
N ASN A 265 -13.57 3.71 11.74
CA ASN A 265 -12.35 3.04 11.28
C ASN A 265 -11.12 3.96 11.16
N ALA A 266 -11.21 5.22 11.59
CA ALA A 266 -10.11 6.19 11.51
C ALA A 266 -9.24 6.20 12.80
N PRO A 267 -7.97 6.62 12.72
CA PRO A 267 -7.15 6.88 13.90
C PRO A 267 -7.77 7.86 14.91
N LEU A 268 -7.33 7.78 16.17
CA LEU A 268 -7.84 8.63 17.26
C LEU A 268 -7.41 10.10 17.14
N ARG A 269 -6.22 10.34 16.55
CA ARG A 269 -5.70 11.67 16.23
C ARG A 269 -5.01 11.66 14.87
N LEU A 270 -5.09 12.79 14.17
CA LEU A 270 -4.46 13.02 12.87
C LEU A 270 -3.82 14.41 12.84
N ILE A 271 -2.69 14.55 12.15
CA ILE A 271 -2.05 15.85 11.89
C ILE A 271 -2.77 16.48 10.69
N ASN A 272 -3.24 17.71 10.86
CA ASN A 272 -3.76 18.53 9.77
C ASN A 272 -2.61 18.97 8.87
N THR A 273 -2.55 18.49 7.63
CA THR A 273 -1.41 18.71 6.72
C THR A 273 -1.24 20.18 6.32
N SER A 274 -2.32 20.95 6.32
CA SER A 274 -2.31 22.38 5.98
C SER A 274 -1.83 23.28 7.13
N THR A 275 -2.11 22.93 8.39
CA THR A 275 -1.78 23.77 9.55
C THR A 275 -0.67 23.20 10.45
N GLY A 276 -0.22 21.96 10.19
CA GLY A 276 0.78 21.25 10.97
C GLY A 276 0.38 20.95 12.42
N ARG A 277 -0.89 21.14 12.80
CA ARG A 277 -1.40 20.86 14.15
C ARG A 277 -1.94 19.44 14.26
N LEU A 278 -1.76 18.83 15.42
CA LEU A 278 -2.42 17.57 15.78
C LEU A 278 -3.88 17.83 16.18
N CYS A 279 -4.80 17.02 15.66
CA CYS A 279 -6.25 17.11 15.91
C CYS A 279 -6.80 15.74 16.34
N ASP A 280 -7.53 15.71 17.46
CA ASP A 280 -8.44 14.60 17.78
C ASP A 280 -9.67 14.60 16.85
N ARG A 281 -10.59 13.66 17.07
CA ARG A 281 -11.81 13.52 16.25
C ARG A 281 -12.72 14.76 16.33
N ASP A 282 -12.86 15.39 17.49
CA ASP A 282 -13.74 16.57 17.64
C ASP A 282 -13.13 17.80 16.93
N ALA A 283 -11.82 17.99 17.02
CA ALA A 283 -11.10 19.02 16.27
C ALA A 283 -11.19 18.81 14.74
N GLN A 284 -11.18 17.56 14.26
CA GLN A 284 -11.42 17.24 12.84
C GLN A 284 -12.86 17.56 12.41
N ILE A 285 -13.85 17.24 13.24
CA ILE A 285 -15.27 17.52 12.98
C ILE A 285 -15.51 19.03 12.92
N ASN A 286 -15.02 19.79 13.89
CA ASN A 286 -15.14 21.25 13.91
C ASN A 286 -14.48 21.89 12.66
N ALA A 287 -13.27 21.44 12.29
CA ALA A 287 -12.60 21.90 11.08
C ALA A 287 -13.38 21.60 9.79
N PHE A 288 -14.12 20.48 9.74
CA PHE A 288 -15.05 20.21 8.64
C PHE A 288 -16.26 21.15 8.69
N THR A 289 -16.92 21.31 9.84
CA THR A 289 -18.12 22.15 9.98
C THR A 289 -17.87 23.61 9.59
N GLU A 290 -16.68 24.14 9.88
CA GLU A 290 -16.26 25.51 9.50
C GLU A 290 -15.82 25.64 8.02
N SER A 291 -15.55 24.53 7.32
CA SER A 291 -15.00 24.52 5.96
C SER A 291 -15.98 25.01 4.88
N THR A 292 -15.43 25.49 3.76
CA THR A 292 -16.20 25.74 2.53
C THR A 292 -16.86 24.49 2.00
N GLU A 293 -16.14 23.36 2.01
CA GLU A 293 -16.59 22.09 1.48
C GLU A 293 -17.89 21.63 2.16
N HIS A 294 -18.03 21.87 3.47
CA HIS A 294 -19.26 21.63 4.21
C HIS A 294 -20.39 22.61 3.84
N LYS A 295 -20.10 23.91 3.70
CA LYS A 295 -21.10 24.92 3.28
C LYS A 295 -21.63 24.67 1.86
N GLU A 296 -20.74 24.30 0.94
CA GLU A 296 -21.04 23.96 -0.45
C GLU A 296 -21.87 22.68 -0.53
N LEU A 297 -21.53 21.66 0.26
CA LEU A 297 -22.33 20.44 0.41
C LEU A 297 -23.75 20.76 0.92
N LEU A 298 -23.88 21.52 2.01
CA LEU A 298 -25.19 21.94 2.54
C LEU A 298 -26.03 22.68 1.49
N HIS A 299 -25.47 23.71 0.85
CA HIS A 299 -26.15 24.47 -0.19
C HIS A 299 -26.60 23.59 -1.38
N SER A 300 -25.76 22.64 -1.82
CA SER A 300 -26.12 21.71 -2.90
C SER A 300 -27.29 20.81 -2.51
N LEU A 301 -27.24 20.20 -1.32
CA LEU A 301 -28.27 19.28 -0.82
C LEU A 301 -29.61 19.99 -0.54
N MET A 302 -29.58 21.24 -0.09
CA MET A 302 -30.79 22.06 0.10
C MET A 302 -31.51 22.35 -1.22
N MET A 303 -30.77 22.46 -2.33
CA MET A 303 -31.30 22.82 -3.65
C MET A 303 -31.70 21.61 -4.51
N HIS A 304 -31.18 20.41 -4.25
CA HIS A 304 -31.38 19.21 -5.08
C HIS A 304 -31.81 18.01 -4.22
N ALA A 305 -33.03 17.51 -4.47
CA ALA A 305 -33.68 16.48 -3.64
C ALA A 305 -33.26 15.01 -3.90
N PRO A 306 -33.07 14.52 -5.15
CA PRO A 306 -32.67 13.12 -5.36
C PRO A 306 -31.17 12.91 -5.13
N ASN A 307 -30.81 11.74 -4.59
CA ASN A 307 -29.44 11.23 -4.38
C ASN A 307 -28.56 11.95 -3.34
N GLN A 308 -29.16 12.58 -2.32
CA GLN A 308 -28.42 13.23 -1.23
C GLN A 308 -27.41 12.32 -0.51
N THR A 309 -27.78 11.07 -0.20
CA THR A 309 -26.98 10.17 0.65
C THR A 309 -25.59 9.85 0.12
N GLU A 310 -25.44 9.62 -1.19
CA GLU A 310 -24.13 9.23 -1.75
C GLU A 310 -23.19 10.43 -1.88
N SER A 311 -23.70 11.60 -2.28
CA SER A 311 -22.92 12.84 -2.31
C SER A 311 -22.41 13.25 -0.91
N ILE A 312 -23.21 13.03 0.14
CA ILE A 312 -22.77 13.20 1.54
C ILE A 312 -21.60 12.28 1.86
N LYS A 313 -21.69 10.97 1.55
CA LYS A 313 -20.61 10.00 1.80
C LYS A 313 -19.33 10.39 1.04
N GLU A 314 -19.44 10.70 -0.25
CA GLU A 314 -18.28 11.06 -1.09
C GLU A 314 -17.56 12.30 -0.57
N ALA A 315 -18.30 13.36 -0.23
CA ALA A 315 -17.75 14.60 0.31
C ALA A 315 -17.06 14.37 1.68
N VAL A 316 -17.70 13.62 2.57
CA VAL A 316 -17.15 13.27 3.89
C VAL A 316 -15.92 12.37 3.75
N ALA A 317 -15.99 11.28 2.97
CA ALA A 317 -14.86 10.37 2.77
C ALA A 317 -13.66 11.07 2.13
N LYS A 318 -13.89 12.01 1.18
CA LYS A 318 -12.84 12.86 0.61
C LYS A 318 -12.21 13.78 1.66
N TYR A 319 -13.02 14.52 2.43
CA TYR A 319 -12.51 15.50 3.40
C TYR A 319 -11.77 14.85 4.57
N PHE A 320 -12.29 13.73 5.08
CA PHE A 320 -11.69 12.95 6.18
C PHE A 320 -10.70 11.88 5.68
N SER A 321 -10.26 11.93 4.42
CA SER A 321 -9.22 11.04 3.92
C SER A 321 -7.87 11.29 4.60
N TRP A 322 -7.19 10.23 5.04
CA TRP A 322 -5.90 10.31 5.72
C TRP A 322 -4.79 9.54 5.01
N VAL A 323 -3.56 10.02 5.20
CA VAL A 323 -2.31 9.39 4.76
C VAL A 323 -1.59 8.75 5.95
N MET A 324 -1.14 7.51 5.82
CA MET A 324 -0.34 6.82 6.84
C MET A 324 1.16 6.93 6.53
N LEU A 325 1.99 7.22 7.54
CA LEU A 325 3.44 7.04 7.46
C LEU A 325 3.80 5.63 7.95
N SER A 326 4.28 4.80 7.04
CA SER A 326 4.98 3.55 7.34
C SER A 326 6.49 3.82 7.28
N HIS A 327 7.19 3.64 8.40
CA HIS A 327 8.62 3.97 8.49
C HIS A 327 9.36 3.11 9.51
N ARG A 328 10.70 3.15 9.46
CA ARG A 328 11.56 2.58 10.50
C ARG A 328 11.91 3.69 11.49
N TRP A 329 11.69 3.45 12.79
CA TRP A 329 12.09 4.38 13.84
C TRP A 329 13.63 4.54 13.89
N GLU A 330 14.06 5.78 13.94
CA GLU A 330 15.43 6.25 14.12
C GLU A 330 15.72 6.54 15.61
N ARG A 331 16.86 7.14 15.94
CA ARG A 331 17.35 7.25 17.34
C ARG A 331 16.53 8.17 18.25
N LYS A 332 15.81 9.15 17.68
CA LYS A 332 14.91 10.06 18.40
C LYS A 332 13.85 10.54 17.41
N GLU A 333 12.66 9.96 17.46
CA GLU A 333 11.49 10.45 16.72
C GLU A 333 10.77 11.57 17.50
N PRO A 334 9.97 12.43 16.85
CA PRO A 334 8.98 13.23 17.56
C PRO A 334 7.93 12.32 18.21
N LEU A 335 7.68 12.56 19.50
CA LEU A 335 6.60 11.94 20.27
C LEU A 335 5.38 12.86 20.33
N LEU A 336 4.25 12.34 20.85
CA LEU A 336 3.02 13.11 21.04
C LEU A 336 3.28 14.44 21.77
N ASN A 337 4.01 14.39 22.89
CA ASN A 337 4.30 15.55 23.74
C ASN A 337 5.19 16.61 23.05
N ASP A 338 5.97 16.26 22.03
CA ASP A 338 6.78 17.22 21.27
C ASP A 338 5.93 18.05 20.31
N ILE A 339 4.85 17.46 19.76
CA ILE A 339 3.98 18.09 18.75
C ILE A 339 2.66 18.64 19.32
N GLN A 340 2.20 18.17 20.48
CA GLN A 340 0.92 18.55 21.05
C GLN A 340 0.88 20.04 21.43
N GLY A 341 -0.12 20.76 20.90
CA GLY A 341 -0.23 22.23 21.04
C GLY A 341 0.67 23.03 20.09
N ASN A 342 1.67 22.40 19.47
CA ASN A 342 2.59 23.02 18.53
C ASN A 342 2.09 22.93 17.08
N ASN A 343 2.76 23.66 16.19
CA ASN A 343 2.68 23.46 14.74
C ASN A 343 3.97 22.77 14.29
N VAL A 344 3.86 21.58 13.67
CA VAL A 344 4.98 20.78 13.15
C VAL A 344 5.89 21.59 12.22
N TYR A 345 5.35 22.51 11.42
CA TYR A 345 6.13 23.36 10.52
C TYR A 345 6.89 24.50 11.23
N ASN A 346 6.56 24.80 12.48
CA ASN A 346 7.23 25.80 13.31
C ASN A 346 8.26 25.18 14.28
N LEU A 347 8.39 23.85 14.32
CA LEU A 347 9.41 23.16 15.10
C LEU A 347 10.78 23.24 14.42
N ASP A 348 11.85 23.33 15.21
CA ASP A 348 13.23 23.40 14.70
C ASP A 348 13.52 22.23 13.75
N PRO A 349 13.96 22.49 12.49
CA PRO A 349 14.11 21.47 11.45
C PRO A 349 15.40 20.65 11.65
N VAL A 350 15.45 19.88 12.73
CA VAL A 350 16.61 19.08 13.15
C VAL A 350 16.24 17.59 13.20
N GLY A 351 16.97 16.78 12.44
CA GLY A 351 16.80 15.33 12.41
C GLY A 351 15.39 14.90 11.96
N THR A 352 14.76 14.03 12.74
CA THR A 352 13.44 13.43 12.45
C THR A 352 12.28 14.43 12.39
N ILE A 353 12.43 15.65 12.94
CA ILE A 353 11.45 16.73 12.72
C ILE A 353 11.34 17.05 11.23
N VAL A 354 12.46 17.05 10.49
CA VAL A 354 12.47 17.26 9.03
C VAL A 354 11.73 16.12 8.32
N LYS A 355 11.86 14.88 8.80
CA LYS A 355 11.12 13.72 8.26
C LYS A 355 9.61 13.91 8.43
N LEU A 356 9.15 14.33 9.61
CA LEU A 356 7.72 14.60 9.86
C LEU A 356 7.20 15.79 9.02
N GLN A 357 7.96 16.89 8.96
CA GLN A 357 7.63 18.06 8.13
C GLN A 357 7.53 17.69 6.63
N LYS A 358 8.47 16.88 6.13
CA LYS A 358 8.46 16.35 4.76
C LYS A 358 7.26 15.44 4.51
N PHE A 359 6.98 14.51 5.41
CA PHE A 359 5.78 13.65 5.34
C PHE A 359 4.49 14.47 5.23
N CYS A 360 4.27 15.42 6.14
CA CYS A 360 3.08 16.27 6.11
C CYS A 360 2.98 17.10 4.83
N LYS A 361 4.11 17.60 4.29
CA LYS A 361 4.15 18.32 3.01
C LYS A 361 3.85 17.41 1.80
N VAL A 362 4.35 16.18 1.78
CA VAL A 362 4.04 15.21 0.71
C VAL A 362 2.57 14.80 0.76
N ALA A 363 2.01 14.54 1.95
CA ALA A 363 0.59 14.27 2.13
C ALA A 363 -0.30 15.46 1.71
N HIS A 364 0.10 16.69 2.02
CA HIS A 364 -0.57 17.91 1.56
C HIS A 364 -0.54 18.04 0.03
N ASN A 365 0.63 17.85 -0.58
CA ASN A 365 0.80 17.92 -2.03
C ASN A 365 0.01 16.83 -2.78
N ALA A 366 -0.20 15.66 -2.16
CA ALA A 366 -1.08 14.61 -2.68
C ALA A 366 -2.58 14.94 -2.53
N GLY A 367 -2.95 16.10 -1.96
CA GLY A 367 -4.33 16.56 -1.82
C GLY A 367 -5.04 16.10 -0.55
N HIS A 368 -4.35 15.44 0.39
CA HIS A 368 -4.96 14.95 1.62
C HIS A 368 -4.80 15.93 2.78
N ARG A 369 -5.90 16.18 3.50
CA ARG A 369 -5.96 17.12 4.63
C ARG A 369 -5.39 16.53 5.94
N TRP A 370 -5.29 15.20 6.04
CA TRP A 370 -4.94 14.51 7.29
C TRP A 370 -3.79 13.51 7.10
N ALA A 371 -2.91 13.43 8.08
CA ALA A 371 -1.73 12.57 8.07
C ALA A 371 -1.50 11.91 9.44
N TRP A 372 -0.93 10.71 9.45
CA TRP A 372 -0.75 9.88 10.64
C TRP A 372 0.68 9.32 10.77
N SER A 373 1.22 9.29 11.99
CA SER A 373 2.49 8.65 12.34
C SER A 373 2.38 7.97 13.70
N ASP A 374 2.88 6.74 13.82
CA ASP A 374 2.82 5.91 15.03
C ASP A 374 3.60 6.51 16.22
N THR A 375 4.63 7.32 15.93
CA THR A 375 5.48 7.97 16.92
C THR A 375 4.74 9.04 17.72
N CYS A 376 3.84 9.80 17.07
CA CYS A 376 3.31 11.06 17.61
C CYS A 376 1.78 11.21 17.54
N CYS A 377 1.06 10.36 16.81
CA CYS A 377 -0.41 10.34 16.84
C CYS A 377 -0.99 9.41 17.92
N ILE A 378 -0.16 8.62 18.60
CA ILE A 378 -0.51 7.72 19.72
C ILE A 378 0.10 8.27 21.03
N ASP A 379 -0.65 8.28 22.13
CA ASP A 379 -0.09 8.40 23.48
C ASP A 379 0.48 7.06 23.92
N GLN A 380 1.79 6.89 23.76
CA GLN A 380 2.50 5.66 24.11
C GLN A 380 2.57 5.40 25.62
N ASN A 381 2.12 6.34 26.47
CA ASN A 381 2.00 6.18 27.92
C ASN A 381 0.62 5.67 28.36
N ASN A 382 -0.39 5.80 27.49
CA ASN A 382 -1.76 5.39 27.77
C ASN A 382 -2.00 3.93 27.34
N ASN A 383 -1.92 3.00 28.30
CA ASN A 383 -2.11 1.56 28.04
C ASN A 383 -3.47 1.21 27.39
N VAL A 384 -4.53 1.99 27.59
CA VAL A 384 -5.83 1.75 26.93
C VAL A 384 -5.73 2.10 25.44
N GLU A 385 -5.12 3.23 25.14
CA GLU A 385 -4.93 3.72 23.77
C GLU A 385 -3.94 2.87 22.98
N VAL A 386 -2.84 2.42 23.61
CA VAL A 386 -1.87 1.50 22.98
C VAL A 386 -2.54 0.16 22.64
N GLN A 387 -3.39 -0.38 23.52
CA GLN A 387 -4.19 -1.58 23.22
C GLN A 387 -5.14 -1.36 22.04
N GLN A 388 -5.86 -0.25 22.01
CA GLN A 388 -6.76 0.08 20.89
C GLN A 388 -5.99 0.25 19.58
N SER A 389 -4.87 0.98 19.60
CA SER A 389 -4.06 1.29 18.43
C SER A 389 -3.43 0.05 17.81
N VAL A 390 -2.87 -0.85 18.63
CA VAL A 390 -2.28 -2.12 18.15
C VAL A 390 -3.33 -3.01 17.49
N ASN A 391 -4.50 -3.18 18.11
CA ASN A 391 -5.58 -4.01 17.54
C ASN A 391 -6.25 -3.37 16.31
N SER A 392 -6.25 -2.04 16.19
CA SER A 392 -6.85 -1.32 15.06
C SER A 392 -5.88 -1.02 13.90
N MET A 393 -4.57 -1.28 14.07
CA MET A 393 -3.53 -0.82 13.15
C MET A 393 -3.79 -1.22 11.68
N PHE A 394 -4.10 -2.48 11.43
CA PHE A 394 -4.43 -2.99 10.10
C PHE A 394 -5.63 -2.27 9.49
N VAL A 395 -6.67 -2.01 10.28
CA VAL A 395 -7.90 -1.31 9.84
C VAL A 395 -7.56 0.13 9.43
N TRP A 396 -6.75 0.84 10.23
CA TRP A 396 -6.31 2.20 9.92
C TRP A 396 -5.45 2.29 8.66
N TYR A 397 -4.65 1.26 8.37
CA TYR A 397 -3.92 1.14 7.11
C TYR A 397 -4.85 0.77 5.93
N HIS A 398 -5.83 -0.12 6.12
CA HIS A 398 -6.76 -0.56 5.07
C HIS A 398 -7.71 0.55 4.59
N TYR A 399 -8.21 1.38 5.51
CA TYR A 399 -9.07 2.52 5.19
C TYR A 399 -8.30 3.82 4.90
N SER A 400 -6.95 3.80 4.98
CA SER A 400 -6.14 4.93 4.53
C SER A 400 -6.30 5.16 3.02
N ALA A 401 -6.31 6.43 2.61
CA ALA A 401 -6.38 6.78 1.20
C ALA A 401 -5.03 6.63 0.49
N LEU A 402 -3.93 6.73 1.25
CA LEU A 402 -2.57 6.52 0.80
C LEU A 402 -1.71 6.07 1.98
N THR A 403 -0.82 5.10 1.76
CA THR A 403 0.29 4.81 2.67
C THR A 403 1.61 5.20 2.03
N ILE A 404 2.37 6.06 2.69
CA ILE A 404 3.73 6.45 2.31
C ILE A 404 4.70 5.57 3.11
N VAL A 405 5.50 4.78 2.40
CA VAL A 405 6.60 4.00 2.99
C VAL A 405 7.89 4.80 2.87
N TYR A 406 8.48 5.22 3.99
CA TYR A 406 9.76 5.95 4.02
C TYR A 406 10.94 5.01 4.28
N LEU A 407 11.75 4.80 3.24
CA LEU A 407 12.92 3.92 3.22
C LEU A 407 14.18 4.70 3.62
N ALA A 408 14.29 5.00 4.91
CA ALA A 408 15.38 5.80 5.50
C ALA A 408 16.81 5.33 5.17
N ASP A 409 16.98 4.04 4.84
CA ASP A 409 18.26 3.41 4.50
C ASP A 409 18.46 3.13 2.99
N VAL A 410 17.52 3.54 2.13
CA VAL A 410 17.65 3.43 0.66
C VAL A 410 18.10 4.78 0.08
N PRO A 411 19.35 4.90 -0.45
CA PRO A 411 19.86 6.14 -1.04
C PRO A 411 19.08 6.59 -2.29
N PRO A 412 19.12 7.89 -2.66
CA PRO A 412 18.58 8.38 -3.93
C PRO A 412 19.16 7.64 -5.15
N SER A 413 18.38 7.58 -6.24
CA SER A 413 18.73 6.88 -7.49
C SER A 413 19.17 5.40 -7.34
N SER A 414 18.77 4.75 -6.24
CA SER A 414 18.95 3.30 -6.06
C SER A 414 18.27 2.50 -7.16
N LYS A 415 18.92 1.40 -7.58
CA LYS A 415 18.38 0.44 -8.53
C LYS A 415 17.45 -0.57 -7.84
N SER A 416 16.65 -1.29 -8.63
CA SER A 416 15.85 -2.40 -8.10
C SER A 416 16.74 -3.44 -7.40
N GLY A 417 16.24 -3.94 -6.27
CA GLY A 417 16.94 -4.72 -5.27
C GLY A 417 17.21 -3.96 -3.96
N ALA A 418 17.02 -2.63 -3.91
CA ALA A 418 17.28 -1.85 -2.70
C ALA A 418 16.10 -1.86 -1.70
N LEU A 419 14.84 -1.87 -2.16
CA LEU A 419 13.67 -2.03 -1.31
C LEU A 419 13.66 -3.42 -0.65
N ALA A 420 14.00 -4.47 -1.40
CA ALA A 420 14.14 -5.83 -0.91
C ALA A 420 15.06 -5.92 0.33
N ASN A 421 16.21 -5.26 0.26
CA ASN A 421 17.25 -5.25 1.30
C ASN A 421 17.03 -4.19 2.40
N SER A 422 16.00 -3.35 2.29
CA SER A 422 15.79 -2.24 3.23
C SER A 422 15.51 -2.71 4.67
N THR A 423 15.98 -1.95 5.66
CA THR A 423 15.73 -2.25 7.09
C THR A 423 14.23 -2.28 7.39
N TRP A 424 13.44 -1.45 6.70
CA TRP A 424 11.98 -1.45 6.74
C TRP A 424 11.38 -2.82 6.40
N ASN A 425 11.82 -3.46 5.32
CA ASN A 425 11.29 -4.76 4.89
C ASN A 425 11.61 -5.90 5.88
N THR A 426 12.65 -5.75 6.71
CA THR A 426 13.01 -6.75 7.73
C THR A 426 12.16 -6.72 9.01
N ARG A 427 11.33 -5.68 9.22
CA ARG A 427 10.53 -5.49 10.45
C ARG A 427 9.30 -6.40 10.49
N GLY A 428 8.91 -6.89 11.66
CA GLY A 428 7.67 -7.66 11.86
C GLY A 428 6.42 -6.83 11.56
N TRP A 429 6.34 -5.62 12.13
CA TRP A 429 5.23 -4.69 11.95
C TRP A 429 4.89 -4.39 10.48
N THR A 430 5.87 -4.33 9.58
CA THR A 430 5.65 -3.84 8.22
C THR A 430 4.80 -4.76 7.35
N VAL A 431 4.59 -6.04 7.71
CA VAL A 431 3.70 -6.95 6.96
C VAL A 431 2.29 -6.36 6.80
N GLN A 432 1.66 -5.92 7.89
CA GLN A 432 0.35 -5.28 7.82
C GLN A 432 0.41 -3.86 7.21
N GLU A 433 1.54 -3.16 7.36
CA GLU A 433 1.75 -1.81 6.81
C GLU A 433 1.78 -1.79 5.26
N PHE A 434 2.03 -2.92 4.58
CA PHE A 434 1.89 -3.02 3.11
C PHE A 434 0.79 -3.97 2.62
N LEU A 435 0.38 -5.01 3.39
CA LEU A 435 -0.75 -5.86 2.99
C LEU A 435 -2.07 -5.09 3.06
N ALA A 436 -2.31 -4.34 4.14
CA ALA A 436 -3.61 -3.72 4.38
C ALA A 436 -3.97 -2.58 3.41
N PRO A 437 -3.07 -1.62 3.05
CA PRO A 437 -3.44 -0.47 2.23
C PRO A 437 -3.71 -0.84 0.76
N LYS A 438 -4.67 -0.14 0.16
CA LYS A 438 -4.99 -0.28 -1.27
C LYS A 438 -4.00 0.48 -2.15
N ILE A 439 -3.49 1.61 -1.65
CA ILE A 439 -2.53 2.49 -2.34
C ILE A 439 -1.28 2.65 -1.47
N VAL A 440 -0.11 2.33 -2.03
CA VAL A 440 1.20 2.46 -1.39
C VAL A 440 2.14 3.25 -2.32
N LEU A 441 2.95 4.15 -1.77
CA LEU A 441 4.06 4.80 -2.46
C LEU A 441 5.35 4.63 -1.64
N PHE A 442 6.40 4.11 -2.27
CA PHE A 442 7.72 3.95 -1.66
C PHE A 442 8.58 5.20 -1.92
N TYR A 443 9.11 5.80 -0.87
CA TYR A 443 9.97 6.97 -0.90
C TYR A 443 11.37 6.64 -0.38
N GLN A 444 12.39 7.13 -1.08
CA GLN A 444 13.81 7.00 -0.74
C GLN A 444 14.20 8.01 0.35
N ALA A 445 15.40 7.89 0.92
CA ALA A 445 15.84 8.67 2.08
C ALA A 445 15.87 10.21 1.88
N ASP A 446 15.82 10.70 0.63
CA ASP A 446 15.76 12.13 0.30
C ASP A 446 14.34 12.65 -0.04
N TRP A 447 13.34 11.75 -0.03
CA TRP A 447 11.96 11.93 -0.50
C TRP A 447 11.76 11.96 -2.02
N THR A 448 12.64 11.32 -2.80
CA THR A 448 12.31 10.86 -4.16
C THR A 448 11.44 9.58 -4.13
N LEU A 449 10.67 9.32 -5.20
CA LEU A 449 9.91 8.08 -5.36
C LEU A 449 10.83 6.95 -5.78
N TYR A 450 10.65 5.75 -5.20
CA TYR A 450 11.48 4.59 -5.51
C TYR A 450 11.47 4.25 -7.01
N LEU A 451 12.68 4.07 -7.58
CA LEU A 451 12.92 3.85 -9.02
C LEU A 451 12.42 5.01 -9.92
N ASP A 452 12.26 6.21 -9.35
CA ASP A 452 11.61 7.38 -9.97
C ASP A 452 10.19 7.07 -10.53
N TYR A 453 9.53 6.03 -10.03
CA TYR A 453 8.28 5.52 -10.58
C TYR A 453 7.07 6.37 -10.17
N ARG A 454 6.55 7.17 -11.12
CA ARG A 454 5.53 8.21 -10.88
C ARG A 454 4.06 7.76 -10.98
N SER A 455 3.73 6.47 -10.87
CA SER A 455 2.30 6.10 -10.75
C SER A 455 1.71 6.54 -9.41
N ARG A 456 0.38 6.67 -9.36
CA ARG A 456 -0.40 6.95 -8.15
C ARG A 456 -0.37 5.79 -7.15
N ASN A 457 -0.02 4.57 -7.58
CA ASN A 457 0.14 3.40 -6.73
C ASN A 457 1.35 2.57 -7.15
N HIS A 458 2.27 2.28 -6.22
CA HIS A 458 3.42 1.42 -6.49
C HIS A 458 3.04 -0.07 -6.53
N LYS A 459 1.85 -0.46 -6.03
CA LYS A 459 1.32 -1.83 -6.20
C LYS A 459 1.01 -2.20 -7.67
N GLU A 460 0.98 -1.23 -8.57
CA GLU A 460 0.83 -1.43 -10.02
C GLU A 460 2.17 -1.76 -10.71
N SER A 461 3.30 -1.52 -10.05
CA SER A 461 4.63 -1.68 -10.64
C SER A 461 5.10 -3.13 -10.56
N VAL A 462 5.08 -3.84 -11.69
CA VAL A 462 5.57 -5.22 -11.82
C VAL A 462 6.98 -5.37 -11.24
N THR A 463 7.87 -4.39 -11.46
CA THR A 463 9.24 -4.41 -10.92
C THR A 463 9.29 -4.35 -9.39
N ILE A 464 8.53 -3.42 -8.78
CA ILE A 464 8.51 -3.24 -7.31
C ILE A 464 7.81 -4.45 -6.64
N MET A 465 6.75 -4.97 -7.27
CA MET A 465 5.99 -6.09 -6.73
C MET A 465 6.73 -7.42 -6.86
N GLN A 466 7.44 -7.67 -7.96
CA GLN A 466 8.35 -8.82 -8.08
C GLN A 466 9.51 -8.73 -7.08
N GLU A 467 10.05 -7.52 -6.85
CA GLU A 467 11.08 -7.28 -5.84
C GLU A 467 10.57 -7.60 -4.42
N LEU A 468 9.35 -7.16 -4.08
CA LEU A 468 8.70 -7.48 -2.81
C LEU A 468 8.37 -8.98 -2.68
N GLU A 469 7.83 -9.63 -3.71
CA GLU A 469 7.55 -11.07 -3.70
C GLU A 469 8.83 -11.88 -3.45
N ASN A 470 9.90 -11.57 -4.19
CA ASN A 470 11.20 -12.23 -4.03
C ASN A 470 11.80 -12.02 -2.63
N ALA A 471 11.59 -10.86 -2.01
CA ALA A 471 12.16 -10.51 -0.71
C ALA A 471 11.32 -10.97 0.49
N THR A 472 10.00 -11.13 0.33
CA THR A 472 9.08 -11.45 1.42
C THR A 472 8.55 -12.89 1.37
N GLY A 473 8.55 -13.53 0.21
CA GLY A 473 7.88 -14.81 -0.03
C GLY A 473 6.35 -14.71 -0.03
N ILE A 474 5.79 -13.50 -0.20
CA ILE A 474 4.36 -13.23 -0.37
C ILE A 474 4.09 -13.06 -1.86
N ASN A 475 3.16 -13.82 -2.43
CA ASN A 475 2.88 -13.70 -3.86
C ASN A 475 2.31 -12.32 -4.24
N ALA A 476 2.67 -11.79 -5.41
CA ALA A 476 2.24 -10.47 -5.88
C ALA A 476 0.71 -10.28 -5.90
N TRP A 477 -0.10 -11.33 -6.14
CA TRP A 477 -1.55 -11.23 -6.02
C TRP A 477 -1.99 -10.96 -4.57
N ALA A 478 -1.44 -11.71 -3.61
CA ALA A 478 -1.69 -11.49 -2.18
C ALA A 478 -1.13 -10.15 -1.66
N LEU A 479 -0.15 -9.55 -2.34
CA LEU A 479 0.29 -8.17 -2.06
C LEU A 479 -0.72 -7.11 -2.56
N VAL A 480 -1.58 -7.43 -3.54
CA VAL A 480 -2.59 -6.51 -4.09
C VAL A 480 -3.96 -6.69 -3.42
N ASP A 481 -4.46 -7.92 -3.35
CA ASP A 481 -5.83 -8.26 -2.95
C ASP A 481 -5.85 -9.19 -1.72
N PHE A 482 -5.30 -8.72 -0.59
CA PHE A 482 -5.27 -9.49 0.65
C PHE A 482 -6.62 -9.47 1.39
N HIS A 483 -7.27 -10.64 1.49
CA HIS A 483 -8.45 -10.83 2.32
C HIS A 483 -8.11 -11.45 3.67
N ARG A 484 -8.60 -10.84 4.75
CA ARG A 484 -8.33 -11.29 6.14
C ARG A 484 -8.88 -12.70 6.39
N GLY A 485 -10.02 -13.03 5.77
CA GLY A 485 -10.66 -14.35 5.80
C GLY A 485 -10.01 -15.46 4.96
N THR A 486 -9.02 -15.15 4.10
CA THR A 486 -8.29 -16.19 3.35
C THR A 486 -7.66 -17.19 4.31
N ARG A 487 -7.83 -18.49 4.04
CA ARG A 487 -7.26 -19.57 4.85
C ARG A 487 -5.74 -19.72 4.61
N ASP A 488 -5.16 -20.75 5.20
CA ASP A 488 -3.71 -20.96 5.31
C ASP A 488 -3.05 -19.99 6.29
N ALA A 489 -3.41 -20.18 7.56
CA ALA A 489 -2.73 -19.53 8.68
C ALA A 489 -1.22 -19.84 8.70
N ARG A 490 -0.83 -21.01 8.18
CA ARG A 490 0.56 -21.49 8.13
C ARG A 490 1.43 -20.72 7.13
N GLU A 491 0.86 -20.25 6.02
CA GLU A 491 1.49 -19.36 5.06
C GLU A 491 1.57 -17.93 5.62
N LYS A 492 0.47 -17.40 6.19
CA LYS A 492 0.46 -16.08 6.86
C LYS A 492 1.54 -15.99 7.95
N LEU A 493 1.73 -17.05 8.74
CA LEU A 493 2.82 -17.15 9.74
C LEU A 493 4.22 -17.28 9.10
N ARG A 494 4.34 -17.89 7.92
CA ARG A 494 5.60 -18.00 7.17
C ARG A 494 6.08 -16.63 6.65
N TRP A 495 5.18 -15.76 6.19
CA TRP A 495 5.51 -14.39 5.77
C TRP A 495 6.15 -13.56 6.90
N ALA A 496 5.75 -13.83 8.15
CA ALA A 496 6.31 -13.21 9.34
C ALA A 496 7.58 -13.93 9.88
N SER A 497 7.80 -15.20 9.54
CA SER A 497 8.81 -16.08 10.16
C SER A 497 10.28 -15.62 10.03
N ASN A 498 10.59 -14.75 9.06
CA ASN A 498 11.93 -14.21 8.82
C ASN A 498 12.15 -12.79 9.40
N ARG A 499 11.15 -12.20 10.06
CA ARG A 499 11.14 -10.76 10.42
C ARG A 499 11.53 -10.50 11.87
N ASN A 500 12.11 -9.33 12.11
CA ASN A 500 12.64 -8.90 13.40
C ASN A 500 11.73 -7.87 14.09
N THR A 501 11.68 -7.88 15.41
CA THR A 501 10.93 -6.92 16.22
C THR A 501 11.76 -6.34 17.35
N THR A 502 11.45 -5.10 17.76
CA THR A 502 12.21 -4.38 18.81
C THR A 502 11.87 -4.90 20.20
N ARG A 503 10.59 -5.21 20.46
CA ARG A 503 10.15 -5.95 21.65
C ARG A 503 9.95 -7.42 21.31
N GLU A 504 9.99 -8.28 22.32
CA GLU A 504 9.87 -9.74 22.14
C GLU A 504 8.45 -10.16 21.76
N GLU A 505 7.44 -9.46 22.28
CA GLU A 505 6.02 -9.75 22.16
C GLU A 505 5.40 -9.25 20.83
N ASP A 506 5.99 -8.20 20.25
CA ASP A 506 5.62 -7.59 18.97
C ASP A 506 5.48 -8.62 17.84
N ILE A 507 6.21 -9.74 17.89
CA ILE A 507 6.17 -10.80 16.87
C ILE A 507 4.80 -11.49 16.78
N ALA A 508 3.97 -11.35 17.82
CA ALA A 508 2.56 -11.71 17.81
C ALA A 508 1.67 -10.49 17.55
N TYR A 509 1.95 -9.35 18.21
CA TYR A 509 1.08 -8.18 18.16
C TYR A 509 1.01 -7.54 16.76
N SER A 510 2.09 -7.61 15.99
CA SER A 510 2.13 -7.19 14.57
C SER A 510 1.26 -8.03 13.63
N LEU A 511 0.73 -9.16 14.10
CA LEU A 511 -0.06 -10.10 13.30
C LEU A 511 -1.56 -10.07 13.63
N PHE A 512 -1.97 -9.42 14.72
CA PHE A 512 -3.38 -9.34 15.17
C PHE A 512 -4.34 -8.96 14.03
N GLY A 513 -4.00 -7.91 13.28
CA GLY A 513 -4.80 -7.43 12.17
C GLY A 513 -4.86 -8.37 10.95
N ILE A 514 -3.79 -9.13 10.69
CA ILE A 514 -3.66 -10.10 9.57
C ILE A 514 -4.57 -11.32 9.76
N PHE A 515 -4.81 -11.69 11.03
CA PHE A 515 -5.63 -12.84 11.43
C PHE A 515 -7.06 -12.50 11.88
N ASP A 516 -7.39 -11.22 11.92
CA ASP A 516 -8.62 -10.70 12.55
C ASP A 516 -8.82 -11.15 14.00
N VAL A 517 -7.74 -11.01 14.77
CA VAL A 517 -7.66 -11.38 16.18
C VAL A 517 -7.56 -10.10 17.03
N ASN A 518 -8.47 -9.96 18.00
CA ASN A 518 -8.44 -8.89 18.99
C ASN A 518 -7.99 -9.46 20.34
N LEU A 519 -6.82 -9.04 20.83
CA LEU A 519 -6.21 -9.57 22.05
C LEU A 519 -5.62 -8.46 22.93
N PRO A 520 -5.57 -8.67 24.27
CA PRO A 520 -4.90 -7.74 25.16
C PRO A 520 -3.40 -7.68 24.86
N VAL A 521 -2.82 -6.48 24.92
CA VAL A 521 -1.40 -6.19 24.73
C VAL A 521 -0.73 -6.17 26.10
N ILE A 522 0.24 -7.06 26.34
CA ILE A 522 0.83 -7.32 27.66
C ILE A 522 2.36 -7.33 27.55
N TYR A 523 2.95 -6.15 27.34
CA TYR A 523 4.41 -6.01 27.26
C TYR A 523 5.10 -6.55 28.52
N GLY A 524 6.13 -7.37 28.33
CA GLY A 524 6.81 -8.12 29.40
C GLY A 524 6.35 -9.56 29.58
N GLU A 525 5.30 -10.02 28.87
CA GLU A 525 4.82 -11.41 28.98
C GLU A 525 5.73 -12.46 28.32
N LYS A 526 6.75 -12.02 27.55
CA LYS A 526 7.71 -12.83 26.75
C LYS A 526 7.17 -13.40 25.44
N ARG A 527 8.09 -13.50 24.45
CA ARG A 527 7.85 -13.99 23.07
C ARG A 527 6.95 -15.22 23.01
N GLN A 528 7.31 -16.27 23.74
CA GLN A 528 6.63 -17.58 23.69
C GLN A 528 5.17 -17.52 24.13
N LYS A 529 4.85 -16.65 25.10
CA LYS A 529 3.49 -16.51 25.64
C LYS A 529 2.63 -15.62 24.74
N ALA A 530 3.16 -14.51 24.26
CA ALA A 530 2.48 -13.66 23.29
C ALA A 530 2.13 -14.44 22.00
N LEU A 531 3.09 -15.19 21.46
CA LEU A 531 2.88 -16.08 20.30
C LEU A 531 1.92 -17.23 20.63
N GLY A 532 2.02 -17.84 21.81
CA GLY A 532 1.12 -18.90 22.27
C GLY A 532 -0.34 -18.45 22.32
N ARG A 533 -0.61 -17.27 22.90
CA ARG A 533 -1.96 -16.66 22.93
C ARG A 533 -2.51 -16.39 21.53
N LEU A 534 -1.68 -15.81 20.64
CA LEU A 534 -2.08 -15.55 19.26
C LEU A 534 -2.45 -16.84 18.51
N LEU A 535 -1.60 -17.86 18.56
CA LEU A 535 -1.83 -19.12 17.84
C LEU A 535 -3.05 -19.88 18.40
N GLN A 536 -3.26 -19.83 19.73
CA GLN A 536 -4.50 -20.31 20.35
C GLN A 536 -5.72 -19.61 19.74
N GLU A 537 -5.71 -18.28 19.64
CA GLU A 537 -6.85 -17.51 19.16
C GLU A 537 -7.10 -17.69 17.66
N ILE A 538 -6.04 -17.78 16.84
CA ILE A 538 -6.13 -18.12 15.42
C ILE A 538 -6.84 -19.46 15.24
N ILE A 539 -6.42 -20.50 15.96
CA ILE A 539 -7.01 -21.85 15.85
C ILE A 539 -8.45 -21.85 16.38
N ALA A 540 -8.74 -21.14 17.47
CA ALA A 540 -10.07 -21.07 18.06
C ALA A 540 -11.09 -20.30 17.19
N HIS A 541 -10.66 -19.21 16.54
CA HIS A 541 -11.52 -18.35 15.71
C HIS A 541 -11.74 -18.93 14.31
N SER A 542 -10.68 -19.42 13.65
CA SER A 542 -10.73 -19.91 12.26
C SER A 542 -10.98 -21.41 12.11
N GLY A 543 -10.66 -22.22 13.14
CA GLY A 543 -10.56 -23.68 13.03
C GLY A 543 -9.36 -24.17 12.21
N ASP A 544 -8.49 -23.28 11.72
CA ASP A 544 -7.38 -23.62 10.82
C ASP A 544 -6.22 -24.30 11.56
N ILE A 545 -6.19 -25.63 11.50
CA ILE A 545 -5.12 -26.46 12.08
C ILE A 545 -3.76 -26.33 11.36
N THR A 546 -3.65 -25.65 10.22
CA THR A 546 -2.36 -25.55 9.50
C THR A 546 -1.29 -24.88 10.35
N ALA A 547 -1.67 -24.00 11.29
CA ALA A 547 -0.78 -23.43 12.30
C ALA A 547 -0.04 -24.49 13.17
N LEU A 548 -0.45 -25.76 13.15
CA LEU A 548 0.25 -26.86 13.82
C LEU A 548 1.41 -27.48 12.99
N ASP A 549 1.50 -27.20 11.68
CA ASP A 549 2.50 -27.76 10.74
C ASP A 549 3.89 -27.08 10.81
N TRP A 550 4.47 -27.01 12.00
CA TRP A 550 5.79 -26.44 12.26
C TRP A 550 6.83 -27.50 12.64
N VAL A 551 8.11 -27.14 12.53
CA VAL A 551 9.28 -28.00 12.85
C VAL A 551 10.24 -27.30 13.83
N GLY A 552 11.08 -28.08 14.53
CA GLY A 552 11.97 -27.61 15.59
C GLY A 552 11.36 -27.71 16.98
N ARG A 553 11.52 -26.69 17.83
CA ARG A 553 11.25 -26.78 19.29
C ARG A 553 9.82 -26.37 19.72
N PRO A 554 9.23 -27.06 20.72
CA PRO A 554 7.87 -26.79 21.21
C PRO A 554 7.84 -25.63 22.20
N SER A 555 6.71 -24.95 22.30
CA SER A 555 6.49 -23.87 23.25
C SER A 555 6.29 -24.39 24.67
N ASN A 556 6.70 -23.57 25.66
CA ASN A 556 6.30 -23.76 27.06
C ASN A 556 4.84 -23.37 27.33
N PHE A 557 4.14 -22.75 26.35
CA PHE A 557 2.73 -22.42 26.44
C PHE A 557 1.83 -23.63 26.14
N ASN A 558 2.13 -24.34 25.05
CA ASN A 558 1.51 -25.61 24.67
C ASN A 558 2.48 -26.37 23.75
N SER A 559 2.63 -27.69 23.91
CA SER A 559 3.59 -28.46 23.12
C SER A 559 3.23 -28.64 21.64
N CYS A 560 1.95 -28.48 21.28
CA CYS A 560 1.50 -28.45 19.89
C CYS A 560 1.77 -27.11 19.18
N LEU A 561 2.24 -26.08 19.88
CA LEU A 561 2.64 -24.77 19.33
C LEU A 561 4.18 -24.62 19.35
N PRO A 562 4.79 -23.85 18.43
CA PRO A 562 6.24 -23.70 18.38
C PRO A 562 6.74 -22.68 19.42
N ALA A 563 7.98 -22.87 19.88
CA ALA A 563 8.66 -21.89 20.72
C ALA A 563 8.90 -20.55 20.01
N GLU A 564 9.06 -20.56 18.68
CA GLU A 564 9.32 -19.38 17.88
C GLU A 564 8.60 -19.40 16.54
N ILE A 565 8.30 -18.22 16.00
CA ILE A 565 7.77 -18.07 14.65
C ILE A 565 8.76 -18.54 13.56
N SER A 566 10.05 -18.63 13.88
CA SER A 566 11.11 -19.15 13.00
C SER A 566 10.88 -20.62 12.59
N SER A 567 10.15 -21.39 13.40
CA SER A 567 9.67 -22.74 13.08
C SER A 567 8.75 -22.82 11.86
N TYR A 568 8.18 -21.69 11.40
CA TYR A 568 7.34 -21.60 10.21
C TYR A 568 8.10 -21.30 8.91
N LYS A 569 9.44 -21.12 8.95
CA LYS A 569 10.25 -20.83 7.73
C LYS A 569 10.17 -21.92 6.67
N ALA A 570 10.12 -23.18 7.10
CA ALA A 570 9.99 -24.33 6.21
C ALA A 570 8.74 -24.21 5.33
N LEU A 571 8.83 -24.63 4.07
CA LEU A 571 7.70 -24.66 3.13
C LEU A 571 6.56 -25.54 3.67
N PRO A 572 5.28 -25.22 3.34
CA PRO A 572 4.18 -26.17 3.46
C PRO A 572 4.53 -27.50 2.77
N CYS A 573 4.03 -28.62 3.30
CA CYS A 573 4.30 -29.91 2.69
C CYS A 573 3.41 -30.08 1.44
N THR A 574 3.99 -29.96 0.26
CA THR A 574 3.35 -30.33 -1.02
C THR A 574 3.23 -31.85 -1.13
N VAL A 575 2.30 -32.41 -0.36
CA VAL A 575 1.80 -33.78 -0.50
C VAL A 575 1.37 -33.99 -1.96
N PRO A 576 1.74 -35.10 -2.63
CA PRO A 576 1.25 -35.42 -3.96
C PRO A 576 -0.28 -35.50 -4.01
N SER A 577 -0.90 -34.46 -4.59
CA SER A 577 -2.34 -34.41 -4.83
C SER A 577 -2.69 -35.24 -6.07
N LEU A 578 -3.62 -36.18 -5.92
CA LEU A 578 -4.20 -36.90 -7.06
C LEU A 578 -4.86 -35.92 -8.02
N SER A 579 -4.64 -36.08 -9.33
CA SER A 579 -5.29 -35.25 -10.34
C SER A 579 -6.82 -35.40 -10.26
N LYS A 580 -7.58 -34.42 -10.78
CA LYS A 580 -9.06 -34.52 -10.88
C LYS A 580 -9.48 -35.83 -11.56
N HIS A 581 -8.73 -36.30 -12.56
CA HIS A 581 -8.95 -37.56 -13.27
C HIS A 581 -8.66 -38.79 -12.38
N ASP A 582 -7.50 -38.84 -11.73
CA ASP A 582 -7.08 -40.03 -10.97
C ASP A 582 -7.84 -40.18 -9.65
N MET A 583 -8.26 -39.06 -9.05
CA MET A 583 -9.21 -39.05 -7.95
C MET A 583 -10.57 -39.63 -8.39
N GLN A 584 -11.09 -39.24 -9.55
CA GLN A 584 -12.35 -39.76 -10.07
C GLN A 584 -12.25 -41.26 -10.45
N LYS A 585 -11.11 -41.70 -11.00
CA LYS A 585 -10.80 -43.12 -11.28
C LYS A 585 -10.70 -43.97 -10.00
N SER A 586 -10.13 -43.41 -8.95
CA SER A 586 -10.06 -44.07 -7.63
C SER A 586 -11.45 -44.23 -7.03
N VAL A 587 -12.26 -43.16 -7.07
CA VAL A 587 -13.66 -43.16 -6.61
C VAL A 587 -14.53 -44.14 -7.41
N SER A 588 -14.39 -44.22 -8.74
CA SER A 588 -15.17 -45.18 -9.54
C SER A 588 -14.78 -46.63 -9.28
N THR A 589 -13.54 -46.90 -8.88
CA THR A 589 -13.09 -48.23 -8.43
C THR A 589 -13.74 -48.60 -7.10
N LEU A 590 -13.74 -47.68 -6.12
CA LEU A 590 -14.35 -47.90 -4.80
C LEU A 590 -15.89 -47.98 -4.84
N ARG A 591 -16.55 -47.28 -5.78
CA ARG A 591 -18.02 -47.25 -5.92
C ARG A 591 -18.66 -48.62 -6.15
N ASN A 592 -17.90 -49.58 -6.68
CA ASN A 592 -18.35 -50.96 -6.88
C ASN A 592 -18.15 -51.87 -5.65
N ASN A 593 -17.51 -51.37 -4.58
CA ASN A 593 -17.29 -52.10 -3.34
C ASN A 593 -18.28 -51.64 -2.26
N ILE A 594 -19.30 -52.47 -2.00
CA ILE A 594 -20.38 -52.20 -1.02
C ILE A 594 -19.81 -51.95 0.39
N VAL A 595 -18.75 -52.67 0.78
CA VAL A 595 -18.11 -52.48 2.10
C VAL A 595 -17.43 -51.11 2.17
N ALA A 596 -16.65 -50.74 1.15
CA ALA A 596 -16.00 -49.44 1.09
C ALA A 596 -17.01 -48.27 1.13
N VAL A 597 -18.17 -48.40 0.47
CA VAL A 597 -19.26 -47.42 0.53
C VAL A 597 -19.83 -47.30 1.95
N ALA A 598 -20.12 -48.42 2.62
CA ALA A 598 -20.64 -48.41 3.99
C ALA A 598 -19.63 -47.84 5.01
N LEU A 599 -18.35 -48.18 4.88
CA LEU A 599 -17.26 -47.62 5.68
C LEU A 599 -17.14 -46.10 5.45
N ALA A 600 -17.20 -45.65 4.20
CA ALA A 600 -17.08 -44.24 3.83
C ALA A 600 -18.20 -43.38 4.44
N SER A 601 -19.46 -43.81 4.34
CA SER A 601 -20.61 -43.08 4.90
C SER A 601 -20.58 -43.04 6.44
N LYS A 602 -20.22 -44.15 7.10
CA LYS A 602 -20.03 -44.21 8.56
C LYS A 602 -18.91 -43.28 9.02
N LEU A 603 -17.76 -43.29 8.35
CA LEU A 603 -16.61 -42.45 8.71
C LEU A 603 -16.90 -40.96 8.44
N TYR A 604 -17.54 -40.63 7.31
CA TYR A 604 -18.00 -39.28 7.00
C TYR A 604 -18.93 -38.76 8.10
N THR A 605 -19.92 -39.56 8.52
CA THR A 605 -20.87 -39.19 9.59
C THR A 605 -20.17 -38.94 10.93
N ILE A 606 -19.17 -39.76 11.29
CA ILE A 606 -18.36 -39.55 12.51
C ILE A 606 -17.60 -38.22 12.42
N LEU A 607 -16.88 -38.00 11.31
CA LEU A 607 -15.98 -36.87 11.13
C LEU A 607 -16.70 -35.52 10.89
N GLU A 608 -17.91 -35.55 10.34
CA GLU A 608 -18.78 -34.38 10.16
C GLU A 608 -19.34 -33.86 11.49
N ASN A 609 -19.59 -34.76 12.46
CA ASN A 609 -20.13 -34.45 13.78
C ASN A 609 -19.06 -34.06 14.83
N LEU A 610 -17.77 -34.09 14.47
CA LEU A 610 -16.71 -33.63 15.37
C LEU A 610 -16.75 -32.11 15.58
N SER A 611 -16.50 -31.69 16.81
CA SER A 611 -16.20 -30.29 17.12
C SER A 611 -14.89 -29.85 16.47
N VAL A 612 -14.83 -28.58 16.03
CA VAL A 612 -13.56 -27.91 15.68
C VAL A 612 -12.56 -27.98 16.84
N PRO A 613 -11.24 -27.91 16.57
CA PRO A 613 -10.20 -27.83 17.60
C PRO A 613 -10.44 -26.64 18.52
N ARG A 614 -10.14 -26.79 19.82
CA ARG A 614 -10.34 -25.73 20.82
C ARG A 614 -9.21 -25.71 21.84
N PHE A 615 -8.92 -24.52 22.37
CA PHE A 615 -8.05 -24.37 23.53
C PHE A 615 -8.86 -24.11 24.80
N ALA A 616 -8.44 -24.71 25.91
CA ALA A 616 -8.94 -24.41 27.25
C ALA A 616 -7.75 -24.42 28.22
N ASN A 617 -7.54 -23.34 28.97
CA ASN A 617 -6.42 -23.21 29.92
C ASN A 617 -5.04 -23.59 29.32
N ALA A 618 -4.77 -23.11 28.11
CA ALA A 618 -3.60 -23.43 27.28
C ALA A 618 -3.42 -24.92 26.88
N ARG A 619 -4.38 -25.80 27.17
CA ARG A 619 -4.45 -27.17 26.61
C ARG A 619 -5.22 -27.18 25.30
N LEU A 620 -4.75 -27.95 24.32
CA LEU A 620 -5.38 -28.13 23.02
C LEU A 620 -6.26 -29.40 23.04
N GLN A 621 -7.56 -29.23 22.83
CA GLN A 621 -8.49 -30.31 22.49
C GLN A 621 -8.52 -30.47 20.97
N LEU A 622 -7.86 -31.51 20.46
CA LEU A 622 -7.68 -31.77 19.04
C LEU A 622 -8.50 -32.99 18.60
N PRO A 623 -9.44 -32.86 17.65
CA PRO A 623 -9.99 -34.01 16.93
C PRO A 623 -8.91 -34.65 16.06
N CYS A 624 -8.72 -35.97 16.18
CA CYS A 624 -7.65 -36.73 15.54
C CYS A 624 -8.13 -38.08 15.01
N ILE A 625 -7.57 -38.53 13.89
CA ILE A 625 -7.48 -39.96 13.56
C ILE A 625 -6.18 -40.49 14.19
N VAL A 626 -6.25 -41.58 14.95
CA VAL A 626 -5.18 -42.02 15.85
C VAL A 626 -4.59 -43.38 15.43
N PHE A 627 -3.29 -43.41 15.17
CA PHE A 627 -2.52 -44.60 14.81
C PHE A 627 -1.56 -44.95 15.97
N PRO A 628 -1.81 -46.03 16.74
CA PRO A 628 -0.92 -46.45 17.82
C PRO A 628 0.45 -46.91 17.30
N LEU A 629 1.53 -46.62 18.03
CA LEU A 629 2.88 -47.08 17.65
C LEU A 629 3.15 -48.50 18.16
N THR A 630 3.77 -49.32 17.30
CA THR A 630 4.04 -50.75 17.53
C THR A 630 5.54 -51.04 17.73
N GLU A 631 6.43 -50.27 17.12
CA GLU A 631 7.89 -50.31 17.31
C GLU A 631 8.48 -48.89 17.29
N VAL A 632 9.36 -48.56 18.24
CA VAL A 632 10.16 -47.32 18.22
C VAL A 632 11.63 -47.66 18.45
N ARG A 633 12.44 -47.54 17.39
CA ARG A 633 13.81 -48.04 17.35
C ARG A 633 14.77 -46.95 16.91
N ARG A 634 15.70 -46.54 17.79
CA ARG A 634 16.76 -45.60 17.43
C ARG A 634 17.79 -46.28 16.52
N ARG A 635 18.20 -45.59 15.44
CA ARG A 635 19.31 -46.03 14.59
C ARG A 635 20.66 -45.71 15.26
N PRO A 636 21.51 -46.70 15.55
CA PRO A 636 22.84 -46.42 16.09
C PRO A 636 23.80 -45.93 14.99
N GLY A 637 24.56 -44.87 15.24
CA GLY A 637 25.69 -44.46 14.39
C GLY A 637 25.38 -43.43 13.29
N GLN A 638 24.20 -42.83 13.28
CA GLN A 638 23.87 -41.62 12.49
C GLN A 638 23.28 -40.50 13.35
N ASP A 639 23.61 -40.48 14.64
CA ASP A 639 23.28 -39.34 15.50
C ASP A 639 24.15 -38.14 15.11
N GLY A 640 23.53 -36.97 14.91
CA GLY A 640 24.26 -35.70 14.97
C GLY A 640 24.49 -35.30 16.43
N ASP A 641 25.37 -34.32 16.69
CA ASP A 641 25.73 -33.93 18.07
C ASP A 641 24.55 -33.48 18.96
N THR A 642 23.38 -33.20 18.37
CA THR A 642 22.15 -32.76 19.08
C THR A 642 20.88 -33.59 18.82
N CYS A 643 20.81 -34.39 17.75
CA CYS A 643 19.55 -34.98 17.27
C CYS A 643 19.65 -36.50 17.02
N PHE A 644 18.57 -37.22 17.34
CA PHE A 644 18.46 -38.68 17.24
C PHE A 644 17.52 -39.09 16.08
N ILE A 645 17.87 -40.19 15.40
CA ILE A 645 17.06 -40.76 14.31
C ILE A 645 16.35 -42.02 14.79
N TYR A 646 15.02 -42.07 14.61
CA TYR A 646 14.17 -43.21 14.97
C TYR A 646 13.46 -43.79 13.76
N ASP A 647 13.56 -45.11 13.61
CA ASP A 647 12.59 -45.92 12.86
C ASP A 647 11.34 -46.10 13.73
N VAL A 648 10.18 -45.77 13.16
CA VAL A 648 8.89 -45.75 13.84
C VAL A 648 7.88 -46.56 13.03
N LYS A 649 7.19 -47.49 13.68
CA LYS A 649 6.07 -48.22 13.10
C LYS A 649 4.79 -47.89 13.84
N ALA A 650 3.73 -47.67 13.09
CA ALA A 650 2.40 -47.39 13.60
C ALA A 650 1.37 -48.23 12.84
N ASP A 651 0.29 -48.58 13.53
CA ASP A 651 -0.73 -49.50 12.99
C ASP A 651 -1.41 -48.92 11.74
N GLY A 652 -1.67 -49.76 10.74
CA GLY A 652 -2.22 -49.37 9.42
C GLY A 652 -1.33 -48.46 8.54
N LEU A 653 -0.10 -48.12 8.95
CA LEU A 653 0.79 -47.19 8.24
C LEU A 653 2.08 -47.87 7.74
N GLN A 654 2.72 -47.25 6.74
CA GLN A 654 4.06 -47.64 6.29
C GLN A 654 5.15 -47.20 7.30
N ASP A 655 6.30 -47.88 7.30
CA ASP A 655 7.45 -47.56 8.18
C ASP A 655 7.89 -46.09 8.03
N LEU A 656 8.07 -45.39 9.16
CA LEU A 656 8.34 -43.95 9.24
C LEU A 656 9.73 -43.66 9.81
N LEU A 657 10.31 -42.52 9.42
CA LEU A 657 11.55 -41.99 9.98
C LEU A 657 11.30 -40.63 10.65
N VAL A 658 11.61 -40.55 11.94
CA VAL A 658 11.45 -39.34 12.77
C VAL A 658 12.83 -38.87 13.26
N ILE A 659 13.09 -37.57 13.13
CA ILE A 659 14.31 -36.92 13.63
C ILE A 659 13.92 -35.94 14.74
N THR A 660 14.56 -36.04 15.91
CA THR A 660 14.22 -35.23 17.08
C THR A 660 15.36 -35.08 18.09
N GLU A 661 15.39 -33.95 18.80
CA GLU A 661 16.20 -33.75 20.01
C GLU A 661 15.66 -34.56 21.23
N ASP A 662 14.38 -34.94 21.23
CA ASP A 662 13.73 -35.65 22.34
C ASP A 662 14.22 -37.11 22.43
N LYS A 663 14.65 -37.54 23.62
CA LYS A 663 15.04 -38.94 23.89
C LYS A 663 13.83 -39.83 24.08
N LEU A 664 13.27 -40.33 22.99
CA LEU A 664 12.18 -41.31 23.01
C LEU A 664 12.64 -42.63 23.64
N GLY A 665 11.82 -43.15 24.55
CA GLY A 665 12.05 -44.45 25.20
C GLY A 665 11.83 -45.59 24.21
N GLN A 666 12.88 -46.39 23.97
CA GLN A 666 12.82 -47.55 23.07
C GLN A 666 11.82 -48.60 23.58
N PHE A 667 10.69 -48.73 22.89
CA PHE A 667 9.64 -49.70 23.19
C PHE A 667 9.58 -50.80 22.11
N SER A 668 9.31 -52.02 22.57
CA SER A 668 8.92 -53.16 21.73
C SER A 668 7.89 -54.00 22.49
N PRO A 669 7.04 -54.78 21.80
CA PRO A 669 5.93 -55.52 22.44
C PRO A 669 6.32 -56.50 23.57
N ALA A 670 7.61 -56.81 23.74
CA ALA A 670 8.12 -57.73 24.75
C ALA A 670 8.36 -57.10 26.15
N ARG A 671 8.10 -55.80 26.38
CA ARG A 671 8.30 -55.14 27.69
C ARG A 671 7.15 -54.20 28.07
N HIS A 672 6.45 -54.53 29.17
CA HIS A 672 5.21 -53.88 29.62
C HIS A 672 5.37 -52.57 30.43
N ALA A 673 6.52 -51.89 30.40
CA ALA A 673 6.79 -50.75 31.28
C ALA A 673 7.51 -49.60 30.54
N GLN A 674 6.83 -48.98 29.58
CA GLN A 674 7.32 -47.81 28.86
C GLN A 674 6.18 -46.92 28.35
N GLN A 675 6.53 -45.69 27.98
CA GLN A 675 5.61 -44.61 27.61
C GLN A 675 4.81 -44.93 26.33
N THR A 676 3.50 -44.73 26.36
CA THR A 676 2.63 -44.87 25.18
C THR A 676 2.93 -43.75 24.18
N PHE A 677 3.07 -44.11 22.89
CA PHE A 677 3.18 -43.13 21.80
C PHE A 677 2.06 -43.35 20.78
N LEU A 678 1.55 -42.24 20.22
CA LEU A 678 0.54 -42.20 19.17
C LEU A 678 1.03 -41.32 18.02
N LEU A 679 0.87 -41.75 16.77
CA LEU A 679 0.88 -40.83 15.64
C LEU A 679 -0.56 -40.43 15.38
N VAL A 680 -0.79 -39.15 15.14
CA VAL A 680 -2.14 -38.65 14.85
C VAL A 680 -2.16 -37.83 13.56
N ARG A 681 -3.25 -37.97 12.80
CA ARG A 681 -3.64 -37.01 11.76
C ARG A 681 -4.64 -36.05 12.40
N PRO A 682 -4.27 -34.77 12.66
CA PRO A 682 -5.22 -33.76 13.09
C PRO A 682 -6.35 -33.64 12.05
N TRP A 683 -7.60 -33.59 12.52
CA TRP A 683 -8.76 -33.54 11.65
C TRP A 683 -9.13 -32.10 11.29
N ASN A 684 -9.37 -31.85 10.00
CA ASN A 684 -9.90 -30.58 9.49
C ASN A 684 -11.25 -30.84 8.81
N ARG A 685 -12.31 -30.15 9.24
CA ARG A 685 -13.66 -30.29 8.66
C ARG A 685 -13.71 -29.85 7.18
N HIS A 686 -12.74 -29.06 6.72
CA HIS A 686 -12.61 -28.66 5.32
C HIS A 686 -12.13 -29.80 4.39
N ASP A 687 -11.51 -30.87 4.91
CA ASP A 687 -11.14 -32.07 4.11
C ASP A 687 -12.37 -32.78 3.51
N LEU A 688 -13.58 -32.52 4.04
CA LEU A 688 -14.86 -33.00 3.51
C LEU A 688 -15.27 -32.33 2.18
N GLY A 689 -14.62 -31.22 1.80
CA GLY A 689 -14.99 -30.44 0.60
C GLY A 689 -16.31 -29.67 0.73
N LEU A 690 -16.72 -29.36 1.96
CA LEU A 690 -17.85 -28.47 2.24
C LEU A 690 -17.46 -27.02 1.91
N ILE A 691 -18.15 -26.40 0.95
CA ILE A 691 -17.98 -25.00 0.57
C ILE A 691 -18.57 -24.12 1.69
N ASN A 692 -17.79 -23.19 2.21
CA ASN A 692 -18.30 -22.05 2.97
C ASN A 692 -18.54 -20.89 2.00
N PHE A 693 -19.60 -20.12 2.19
CA PHE A 693 -19.97 -18.93 1.41
C PHE A 693 -19.01 -17.72 1.59
N ALA A 694 -17.76 -17.96 1.99
CA ALA A 694 -16.71 -16.97 2.19
C ALA A 694 -15.47 -17.20 1.28
N ASP A 695 -15.42 -18.33 0.56
CA ASP A 695 -14.31 -18.69 -0.33
C ASP A 695 -14.74 -18.60 -1.81
N GLU A 696 -15.11 -17.42 -2.30
CA GLU A 696 -15.16 -17.16 -3.76
C GLU A 696 -13.83 -16.57 -4.24
N PRO A 697 -12.95 -17.34 -4.89
CA PRO A 697 -11.88 -16.78 -5.69
C PRO A 697 -12.49 -16.21 -6.98
N GLN A 698 -12.31 -14.91 -7.25
CA GLN A 698 -12.76 -14.27 -8.50
C GLN A 698 -11.86 -14.62 -9.72
N SER A 699 -11.39 -15.86 -9.80
CA SER A 699 -10.61 -16.41 -10.90
C SER A 699 -11.53 -17.08 -11.93
N GLY A 700 -11.77 -16.40 -13.06
CA GLY A 700 -12.63 -16.87 -14.14
C GLY A 700 -12.03 -17.96 -15.04
N GLU A 701 -11.55 -19.07 -14.47
CA GLU A 701 -11.05 -20.24 -15.21
C GLU A 701 -11.72 -21.54 -14.75
N ASP A 702 -12.38 -22.23 -15.69
CA ASP A 702 -12.84 -23.64 -15.64
C ASP A 702 -13.53 -24.16 -14.37
N TRP A 703 -14.62 -23.50 -13.98
CA TRP A 703 -15.73 -24.13 -13.26
C TRP A 703 -16.79 -24.66 -14.26
N PRO A 704 -17.14 -25.96 -14.25
CA PRO A 704 -18.24 -26.49 -15.06
C PRO A 704 -19.59 -25.96 -14.55
N GLU A 705 -20.55 -25.77 -15.46
CA GLU A 705 -21.90 -25.32 -15.11
C GLU A 705 -22.58 -26.19 -14.02
N PRO A 706 -23.43 -25.60 -13.15
CA PRO A 706 -24.14 -26.29 -12.09
C PRO A 706 -25.30 -27.17 -12.62
N GLY A 707 -24.95 -28.19 -13.41
CA GLY A 707 -25.86 -29.18 -13.98
C GLY A 707 -25.24 -30.54 -14.30
N SER A 708 -23.92 -30.73 -14.11
CA SER A 708 -23.20 -31.96 -14.43
C SER A 708 -23.69 -33.18 -13.63
N PRO A 709 -24.31 -34.21 -14.23
CA PRO A 709 -24.79 -35.38 -13.51
C PRO A 709 -23.63 -36.22 -12.95
N GLY A 710 -23.58 -36.37 -11.62
CA GLY A 710 -22.57 -37.16 -10.90
C GLY A 710 -21.71 -36.39 -9.89
N TYR A 711 -21.72 -35.04 -9.88
CA TYR A 711 -20.93 -34.25 -8.93
C TYR A 711 -21.57 -34.06 -7.54
N ASN A 712 -22.89 -34.26 -7.41
CA ASN A 712 -23.66 -33.99 -6.19
C ASN A 712 -24.33 -35.22 -5.55
N GLU A 713 -23.97 -36.44 -5.95
CA GLU A 713 -24.37 -37.64 -5.19
C GLU A 713 -23.61 -37.69 -3.84
N PRO A 714 -24.30 -37.91 -2.69
CA PRO A 714 -23.64 -37.98 -1.38
C PRO A 714 -22.51 -39.01 -1.33
N THR A 715 -22.75 -40.19 -1.90
CA THR A 715 -21.79 -41.30 -1.99
C THR A 715 -20.51 -40.94 -2.72
N THR A 716 -20.55 -40.00 -3.66
CA THR A 716 -19.36 -39.50 -4.36
C THR A 716 -18.50 -38.59 -3.47
N ARG A 717 -19.08 -37.92 -2.47
CA ARG A 717 -18.33 -37.12 -1.47
C ARG A 717 -17.70 -38.03 -0.42
N GLU A 718 -18.46 -38.98 0.10
CA GLU A 718 -18.01 -40.00 1.07
C GLU A 718 -16.81 -40.80 0.52
N LEU A 719 -16.87 -41.28 -0.72
CA LEU A 719 -15.76 -42.02 -1.34
C LEU A 719 -14.54 -41.13 -1.63
N ARG A 720 -14.72 -39.84 -1.94
CA ARG A 720 -13.59 -38.89 -2.10
C ARG A 720 -12.85 -38.66 -0.78
N LEU A 721 -13.53 -38.72 0.36
CA LEU A 721 -12.89 -38.65 1.68
C LEU A 721 -11.95 -39.85 1.90
N ILE A 722 -12.39 -41.08 1.62
CA ILE A 722 -11.53 -42.28 1.76
C ILE A 722 -10.28 -42.18 0.88
N VAL A 723 -10.40 -41.70 -0.36
CA VAL A 723 -9.24 -41.48 -1.24
C VAL A 723 -8.28 -40.43 -0.66
N ARG A 724 -8.79 -39.32 -0.10
CA ARG A 724 -7.98 -38.28 0.58
C ARG A 724 -7.34 -38.74 1.90
N LEU A 725 -7.91 -39.76 2.54
CA LEU A 725 -7.38 -40.35 3.77
C LEU A 725 -6.24 -41.34 3.48
N GLY A 726 -6.30 -42.07 2.35
CA GLY A 726 -5.23 -42.97 1.89
C GLY A 726 -4.00 -42.26 1.28
N GLN A 727 -4.13 -41.00 0.85
CA GLN A 727 -2.99 -40.16 0.44
C GLN A 727 -2.03 -39.88 1.62
N PRO A 728 -0.74 -39.62 1.36
CA PRO A 728 0.20 -39.22 2.41
C PRO A 728 -0.26 -37.96 3.16
N PHE A 729 0.11 -37.82 4.43
CA PHE A 729 -0.32 -36.70 5.27
C PHE A 729 0.74 -36.29 6.30
N GLY A 730 0.68 -35.04 6.76
CA GLY A 730 1.47 -34.57 7.89
C GLY A 730 0.89 -35.08 9.20
N GLY A 731 1.67 -35.86 9.95
CA GLY A 731 1.29 -36.41 11.26
C GLY A 731 1.93 -35.65 12.43
N LEU A 732 1.28 -35.68 13.59
CA LEU A 732 1.89 -35.27 14.86
C LEU A 732 2.22 -36.51 15.68
N LEU A 733 3.45 -36.61 16.19
CA LEU A 733 3.84 -37.65 17.15
C LEU A 733 3.54 -37.16 18.57
N LEU A 734 2.74 -37.91 19.32
CA LEU A 734 2.33 -37.61 20.68
C LEU A 734 2.85 -38.68 21.65
N ALA A 735 3.38 -38.24 22.79
CA ALA A 735 3.80 -39.08 23.90
C ALA A 735 2.81 -38.91 25.07
N GLN A 736 2.26 -40.01 25.57
CA GLN A 736 1.37 -39.97 26.73
C GLN A 736 2.14 -39.65 28.01
N GLN A 737 1.53 -38.89 28.90
CA GLN A 737 2.08 -38.50 30.21
C GLN A 737 1.45 -39.35 31.32
N TRP A 738 2.04 -39.29 32.52
CA TRP A 738 1.60 -40.08 33.68
C TRP A 738 0.16 -39.73 34.14
N GLY A 739 -0.34 -38.53 33.81
CA GLY A 739 -1.72 -38.11 34.02
C GLY A 739 -2.72 -38.57 32.94
N GLY A 740 -2.29 -39.37 31.95
CA GLY A 740 -3.10 -39.83 30.82
C GLY A 740 -3.19 -38.84 29.65
N GLU A 741 -2.89 -37.57 29.90
CA GLU A 741 -2.75 -36.45 28.94
C GLU A 741 -1.64 -36.71 27.90
N TYR A 742 -1.66 -36.00 26.78
CA TYR A 742 -0.62 -36.11 25.74
C TYR A 742 0.28 -34.89 25.68
N LYS A 743 1.54 -35.09 25.25
CA LYS A 743 2.46 -34.03 24.86
C LYS A 743 2.99 -34.32 23.46
N ARG A 744 3.06 -33.32 22.58
CA ARG A 744 3.71 -33.46 21.28
C ARG A 744 5.22 -33.66 21.45
N VAL A 745 5.75 -34.63 20.71
CA VAL A 745 7.18 -34.81 20.47
C VAL A 745 7.60 -33.82 19.40
N ALA A 746 8.69 -33.08 19.66
CA ALA A 746 9.28 -32.17 18.69
C ALA A 746 9.90 -32.94 17.52
N SER A 747 9.93 -32.35 16.32
CA SER A 747 10.59 -33.00 15.17
C SER A 747 11.26 -31.96 14.27
N ASP A 748 12.49 -32.25 13.88
CA ASP A 748 13.32 -31.36 13.06
C ASP A 748 12.96 -31.45 11.57
N ASN A 749 12.41 -32.59 11.15
CA ASN A 749 11.76 -32.80 9.86
C ASN A 749 10.23 -32.88 10.03
N LYS A 750 9.48 -32.71 8.92
CA LYS A 750 8.05 -32.99 8.91
C LYS A 750 7.82 -34.50 8.88
N ILE A 751 6.97 -35.00 9.78
CA ILE A 751 6.57 -36.41 9.82
C ILE A 751 5.50 -36.62 8.76
N ILE A 752 5.90 -37.14 7.59
CA ILE A 752 4.98 -37.53 6.53
C ILE A 752 4.67 -39.02 6.69
N ALA A 753 3.40 -39.36 6.85
CA ALA A 753 2.93 -40.74 6.95
C ALA A 753 2.02 -41.11 5.77
N GLN A 754 1.98 -42.39 5.44
CA GLN A 754 1.14 -42.94 4.37
C GLN A 754 0.48 -44.24 4.85
N VAL A 755 -0.80 -44.43 4.49
CA VAL A 755 -1.56 -45.64 4.80
C VAL A 755 -1.00 -46.83 4.01
N ALA A 756 -0.90 -48.00 4.64
CA ALA A 756 -0.30 -49.18 4.04
C ALA A 756 -1.14 -49.75 2.88
N ASP A 757 -2.47 -49.85 3.07
CA ASP A 757 -3.44 -50.20 2.04
C ASP A 757 -4.77 -49.46 2.27
N ILE A 758 -5.50 -49.14 1.20
CA ILE A 758 -6.84 -48.56 1.28
C ILE A 758 -7.90 -49.59 1.76
N THR A 759 -7.52 -50.86 1.96
CA THR A 759 -8.37 -51.86 2.61
C THR A 759 -8.25 -51.86 4.14
N SER A 760 -7.15 -51.38 4.75
CA SER A 760 -7.01 -51.22 6.21
C SER A 760 -7.70 -49.95 6.74
N VAL A 761 -8.81 -49.56 6.12
CA VAL A 761 -9.64 -48.40 6.47
C VAL A 761 -10.52 -48.67 7.70
N ASP A 762 -10.79 -49.94 8.04
CA ASP A 762 -11.52 -50.29 9.26
C ASP A 762 -10.69 -49.93 10.51
N ASP A 763 -9.36 -50.09 10.46
CA ASP A 763 -8.44 -49.67 11.53
C ASP A 763 -8.37 -48.14 11.68
N MET A 764 -8.66 -47.39 10.60
CA MET A 764 -8.73 -45.92 10.62
C MET A 764 -9.95 -45.38 11.39
N MET A 765 -10.86 -46.23 11.87
CA MET A 765 -12.01 -45.82 12.69
C MET A 765 -11.64 -45.33 14.10
N ASN A 766 -10.36 -45.37 14.49
CA ASN A 766 -9.84 -44.91 15.78
C ASN A 766 -9.80 -43.36 15.88
N VAL A 767 -10.95 -42.72 15.68
CA VAL A 767 -11.17 -41.28 15.79
C VAL A 767 -11.34 -40.89 17.26
N ARG A 768 -10.57 -39.91 17.75
CA ARG A 768 -10.62 -39.44 19.14
C ARG A 768 -10.49 -37.93 19.24
N MET A 769 -11.14 -37.32 20.23
CA MET A 769 -10.67 -36.05 20.80
C MET A 769 -9.49 -36.38 21.72
N LEU A 770 -8.36 -35.70 21.56
CA LEU A 770 -7.20 -35.79 22.45
C LEU A 770 -6.96 -34.45 23.13
N GLU A 771 -6.64 -34.47 24.42
CA GLU A 771 -6.17 -33.30 25.15
C GLU A 771 -4.64 -33.29 25.20
N ILE A 772 -4.05 -32.21 24.71
CA ILE A 772 -2.61 -32.06 24.50
C ILE A 772 -2.08 -30.85 25.29
N LEU A 773 -1.10 -31.10 26.14
CA LEU A 773 -0.33 -30.13 26.93
C LEU A 773 0.58 -29.24 26.07
#